data_AF-A0A409Y997-F1
#
_entry.id   AF-A0A409Y997-F1
#
_cell.length_a   1.000
_cell.length_b   1.000
_cell.length_c   1.000
_cell.angle_alpha   90.00
_cell.angle_beta   90.00
_cell.angle_gamma   90.00
#
_symmetry.space_group_name_H-M   'P 1'
#
loop_
_entity.id
_entity.type
_entity.pdbx_description
1 polymer ?
#
loop_
_entity_poly.entity_id
_entity_poly.type
_entity_poly.pdbx_seq_one_letter_code
_entity_poly.pdbx_strand_id
1 'polypeptide(L)'
;MAIQHRLLLVDSYDSFTHNLAALCKQAIPNSLISIIKNDDFNIEQLRQYLPYFSAVIIGPGPGSPDVPEDIGVVRDLWKLQDEELLPIFGVCLGLQSLSIEYGALLKRLNVVKHGLLSRIHHNGQDIFDGVASINAVRYHSLHVQLRGTDIEPLAWAHDEENGKVIMGVRHTSRPFWAVQYHPESVCTKGGGIEVVQNFWKLAQSWTQTVGRKTIPWTLSMSSTLPNIWPPALSPKLAIPHSPVSRVLSSTLKRPNLSIIDICEAFGASQESTRFVLLDSAAQPGRYSIMGCLNSDSVQLTYRVGCPFVTLTVNGKPSHHDLASQSIWKWLANFMRQHYASGGNPDIPFWGGLIGFLSYELGVDTLHVPFDKSKDSQRSRHPDLNLVFVERSIVVDNHTGQTHIQSLDQNDHAWISETVAKLEALSPGLASNKHDSFKSLPKVTMPSKQSYISKIKQAKEYLYSGDSYELCLTAQTQIATPPLTTTSSSSWERYKRLRKSNPAPHSAYIRLQPSTLLSSSPERFLSYTRSPNTVCQLRPIKGTVRKSPEITRAVAEKALAGSPKEVAENLMIVDLIRHDLHGALGESVDVKQFCSVEEYETVWQLVSVIEGRAGTTSTESHELGWHILEHSLPPGSMTGAPKKRSVEILQHLEDEDRGIYSGVFGYWCVSGGGDWSVTIRSCFKYDEEIAGREAPSVEQWAIGAGGAITALSDPDAEWEEMETKLHSVLRAFGAFPPGVSKQSLLLQGFPGEQDEPEAISDLPSYVERGRGRNAQITYTFIPQTNPANSMIMEVPSYTEDAYSSYYISVNLNCFTPTSFITTIRKGGWDGEVMGDFEMGISKSGTMCFKGFECPIGEVLSTKMFRSTGYYWKSQFDETRDALELHWVEESSSSSSGMSQSLMASRIFSLLMIRQVNLLSTVLPGKRKIIEQYCCQVHNRQSSKEAWKSSDADTPPDQPKRPRPSR
;
A
#
# COMPACT_ATOMS: atom_id res chain seq x y z
N MET A 1 6.26 28.23 39.93
CA MET A 1 6.24 27.19 38.86
C MET A 1 4.78 26.97 38.50
N ALA A 2 4.41 27.12 37.23
CA ALA A 2 3.03 26.86 36.80
C ALA A 2 2.62 25.43 37.18
N ILE A 3 1.36 25.23 37.57
CA ILE A 3 0.83 23.89 37.92
C ILE A 3 0.88 23.05 36.64
N GLN A 4 1.84 22.13 36.56
CA GLN A 4 2.00 21.23 35.43
C GLN A 4 0.97 20.10 35.56
N HIS A 5 -0.01 20.06 34.65
CA HIS A 5 -0.98 18.97 34.57
C HIS A 5 -0.27 17.72 34.11
N ARG A 6 -0.49 16.57 34.75
CA ARG A 6 0.19 15.32 34.38
C ARG A 6 -0.84 14.32 33.86
N LEU A 7 -0.62 13.83 32.65
CA LEU A 7 -1.48 12.85 31.98
C LEU A 7 -0.70 11.55 31.82
N LEU A 8 -1.31 10.45 32.21
CA LEU A 8 -0.81 9.12 31.86
C LEU A 8 -1.51 8.70 30.58
N LEU A 9 -0.76 8.36 29.54
CA LEU A 9 -1.31 7.81 28.30
C LEU A 9 -0.89 6.34 28.19
N VAL A 10 -1.87 5.46 28.02
CA VAL A 10 -1.66 4.01 27.86
C VAL A 10 -1.74 3.67 26.38
N ASP A 11 -0.62 3.20 25.83
CA ASP A 11 -0.46 2.77 24.45
C ASP A 11 -0.65 1.26 24.32
N SER A 12 -1.63 0.84 23.55
CA SER A 12 -1.89 -0.58 23.27
C SER A 12 -1.21 -1.02 21.97
N TYR A 13 0.01 -0.55 21.73
CA TYR A 13 0.81 -0.84 20.52
C TYR A 13 0.18 -0.34 19.20
N ASP A 14 -0.53 0.78 19.25
CA ASP A 14 -1.13 1.38 18.06
C ASP A 14 -0.18 2.35 17.35
N SER A 15 -0.38 2.55 16.04
CA SER A 15 0.39 3.51 15.25
C SER A 15 -0.22 4.91 15.23
N PHE A 16 -1.14 5.25 16.15
CA PHE A 16 -1.72 6.60 16.28
C PHE A 16 -1.56 7.20 17.69
N THR A 17 -0.98 6.47 18.64
CA THR A 17 -0.79 6.91 20.04
C THR A 17 -0.08 8.27 20.18
N HIS A 18 1.02 8.52 19.45
CA HIS A 18 1.69 9.82 19.49
C HIS A 18 0.90 10.96 18.82
N ASN A 19 0.02 10.66 17.85
CA ASN A 19 -0.93 11.64 17.33
C ASN A 19 -1.90 12.08 18.42
N LEU A 20 -2.40 11.11 19.22
CA LEU A 20 -3.26 11.39 20.36
C LEU A 20 -2.53 12.17 21.45
N ALA A 21 -1.26 11.86 21.73
CA ALA A 21 -0.43 12.64 22.64
C ALA A 21 -0.30 14.11 22.20
N ALA A 22 -0.02 14.35 20.90
CA ALA A 22 0.03 15.69 20.33
C ALA A 22 -1.33 16.42 20.44
N LEU A 23 -2.44 15.72 20.15
CA LEU A 23 -3.79 16.28 20.32
C LEU A 23 -4.07 16.67 21.78
N CYS A 24 -3.75 15.79 22.74
CA CYS A 24 -3.91 16.07 24.17
C CYS A 24 -3.10 17.28 24.61
N LYS A 25 -1.87 17.40 24.12
CA LYS A 25 -0.98 18.51 24.44
C LYS A 25 -1.48 19.85 23.87
N GLN A 26 -2.03 19.83 22.66
CA GLN A 26 -2.70 20.98 22.04
C GLN A 26 -3.99 21.36 22.79
N ALA A 27 -4.80 20.37 23.19
CA ALA A 27 -6.06 20.58 23.91
C ALA A 27 -5.85 21.05 25.36
N ILE A 28 -4.76 20.60 26.00
CA ILE A 28 -4.45 20.84 27.42
C ILE A 28 -3.05 21.47 27.50
N PRO A 29 -2.94 22.79 27.29
CA PRO A 29 -1.65 23.48 27.36
C PRO A 29 -0.98 23.29 28.72
N ASN A 30 0.35 23.25 28.74
CA ASN A 30 1.17 22.99 29.94
C ASN A 30 0.99 21.60 30.57
N SER A 31 0.40 20.65 29.85
CA SER A 31 0.41 19.25 30.26
C SER A 31 1.77 18.58 30.07
N LEU A 32 2.09 17.62 30.92
CA LEU A 32 3.16 16.64 30.79
C LEU A 32 2.52 15.29 30.53
N ILE A 33 2.92 14.63 29.46
CA ILE A 33 2.37 13.33 29.08
C ILE A 33 3.43 12.28 29.38
N SER A 34 3.09 11.25 30.14
CA SER A 34 3.90 10.05 30.31
C SER A 34 3.21 8.92 29.57
N ILE A 35 3.94 8.23 28.69
CA ILE A 35 3.40 7.14 27.89
C ILE A 35 3.92 5.81 28.43
N ILE A 36 3.02 4.88 28.71
CA ILE A 36 3.34 3.48 29.05
C ILE A 36 2.68 2.55 28.04
N LYS A 37 3.25 1.37 27.83
CA LYS A 37 2.55 0.27 27.15
C LYS A 37 1.52 -0.35 28.10
N ASN A 38 0.47 -0.93 27.52
CA ASN A 38 -0.60 -1.59 28.27
C ASN A 38 -0.13 -2.81 29.10
N ASP A 39 1.06 -3.32 28.83
CA ASP A 39 1.70 -4.47 29.50
C ASP A 39 3.01 -4.11 30.25
N ASP A 40 3.41 -2.82 30.32
CA ASP A 40 4.59 -2.38 31.08
C ASP A 40 4.46 -2.62 32.59
N PHE A 41 3.22 -2.59 33.10
CA PHE A 41 2.90 -2.71 34.52
C PHE A 41 1.67 -3.58 34.72
N ASN A 42 1.68 -4.38 35.79
CA ASN A 42 0.44 -4.89 36.35
C ASN A 42 -0.28 -3.80 37.17
N ILE A 43 -1.55 -4.01 37.53
CA ILE A 43 -2.32 -3.00 38.26
C ILE A 43 -1.74 -2.67 39.65
N GLU A 44 -1.13 -3.63 40.33
CA GLU A 44 -0.57 -3.45 41.67
C GLU A 44 0.64 -2.51 41.66
N GLN A 45 1.46 -2.60 40.61
CA GLN A 45 2.55 -1.69 40.35
C GLN A 45 2.01 -0.32 39.92
N LEU A 46 1.06 -0.29 38.98
CA LEU A 46 0.53 0.96 38.42
C LEU A 46 -0.19 1.83 39.47
N ARG A 47 -0.89 1.22 40.43
CA ARG A 47 -1.58 1.92 41.53
C ARG A 47 -0.69 2.88 42.31
N GLN A 48 0.60 2.56 42.45
CA GLN A 48 1.56 3.41 43.17
C GLN A 48 1.80 4.75 42.46
N TYR A 49 1.51 4.80 41.15
CA TYR A 49 1.77 5.92 40.28
C TYR A 49 0.52 6.78 39.99
N LEU A 50 -0.68 6.20 40.02
CA LEU A 50 -1.93 6.91 39.75
C LEU A 50 -2.14 8.21 40.56
N PRO A 51 -1.74 8.32 41.85
CA PRO A 51 -1.86 9.55 42.62
C PRO A 51 -1.08 10.75 42.05
N TYR A 52 -0.08 10.51 41.21
CA TYR A 52 0.71 11.57 40.59
C TYR A 52 0.03 12.17 39.36
N PHE A 53 -0.92 11.47 38.75
CA PHE A 53 -1.58 11.88 37.51
C PHE A 53 -2.91 12.59 37.77
N SER A 54 -3.21 13.56 36.91
CA SER A 54 -4.46 14.31 36.90
C SER A 54 -5.57 13.53 36.18
N ALA A 55 -5.23 12.79 35.13
CA ALA A 55 -6.14 11.95 34.37
C ALA A 55 -5.35 10.85 33.62
N VAL A 56 -6.07 9.83 33.16
CA VAL A 56 -5.55 8.77 32.27
C VAL A 56 -6.20 8.90 30.89
N ILE A 57 -5.41 8.73 29.84
CA ILE A 57 -5.85 8.61 28.46
C ILE A 57 -5.54 7.18 28.01
N ILE A 58 -6.54 6.44 27.54
CA ILE A 58 -6.37 5.12 26.95
C ILE A 58 -6.41 5.29 25.45
N GLY A 59 -5.27 5.04 24.81
CA GLY A 59 -5.12 5.12 23.36
C GLY A 59 -5.91 4.03 22.62
N PRO A 60 -5.95 4.14 21.28
CA PRO A 60 -6.41 3.05 20.44
C PRO A 60 -5.47 1.84 20.52
N GLY A 61 -5.87 0.74 19.88
CA GLY A 61 -5.08 -0.48 19.80
C GLY A 61 -5.67 -1.47 18.80
N PRO A 62 -4.83 -2.32 18.18
CA PRO A 62 -5.30 -3.46 17.43
C PRO A 62 -5.87 -4.54 18.36
N GLY A 63 -6.50 -5.54 17.76
CA GLY A 63 -6.99 -6.73 18.43
C GLY A 63 -8.38 -6.54 19.02
N SER A 64 -8.65 -7.26 20.11
CA SER A 64 -9.97 -7.34 20.70
C SER A 64 -9.93 -7.22 22.22
N PRO A 65 -10.86 -6.47 22.83
CA PRO A 65 -11.00 -6.43 24.28
C PRO A 65 -11.36 -7.76 24.96
N ASP A 66 -11.79 -8.77 24.18
CA ASP A 66 -12.00 -10.13 24.68
C ASP A 66 -10.68 -10.92 24.85
N VAL A 67 -9.57 -10.41 24.31
CA VAL A 67 -8.23 -11.02 24.38
C VAL A 67 -7.42 -10.28 25.47
N PRO A 68 -7.06 -10.95 26.58
CA PRO A 68 -6.36 -10.30 27.69
C PRO A 68 -5.04 -9.63 27.30
N GLU A 69 -4.30 -10.22 26.37
CA GLU A 69 -3.01 -9.74 25.88
C GLU A 69 -3.12 -8.42 25.11
N ASP A 70 -4.25 -8.17 24.44
CA ASP A 70 -4.49 -6.94 23.67
C ASP A 70 -4.86 -5.75 24.59
N ILE A 71 -5.33 -6.02 25.82
CA ILE A 71 -5.83 -5.01 26.75
C ILE A 71 -4.87 -4.73 27.90
N GLY A 72 -4.21 -5.75 28.44
CA GLY A 72 -3.33 -5.62 29.60
C GLY A 72 -4.00 -4.89 30.76
N VAL A 73 -3.30 -3.92 31.35
CA VAL A 73 -3.73 -3.17 32.55
C VAL A 73 -4.97 -2.29 32.33
N VAL A 74 -5.32 -1.99 31.07
CA VAL A 74 -6.48 -1.15 30.74
C VAL A 74 -7.77 -1.70 31.34
N ARG A 75 -7.90 -3.03 31.38
CA ARG A 75 -9.05 -3.71 31.99
C ARG A 75 -9.26 -3.34 33.46
N ASP A 76 -8.16 -3.26 34.20
CA ASP A 76 -8.17 -3.01 35.64
C ASP A 76 -8.37 -1.52 35.94
N LEU A 77 -7.94 -0.62 35.05
CA LEU A 77 -8.16 0.82 35.18
C LEU A 77 -9.65 1.20 35.21
N TRP A 78 -10.51 0.44 34.52
CA TRP A 78 -11.95 0.63 34.61
C TRP A 78 -12.54 0.20 35.96
N LYS A 79 -11.83 -0.64 36.72
CA LYS A 79 -12.30 -1.22 37.99
C LYS A 79 -11.66 -0.61 39.23
N LEU A 80 -11.02 0.56 39.09
CA LEU A 80 -10.42 1.27 40.21
C LEU A 80 -11.43 1.49 41.34
N GLN A 81 -11.00 1.31 42.58
CA GLN A 81 -11.83 1.58 43.75
C GLN A 81 -12.03 3.09 43.92
N ASP A 82 -13.03 3.50 44.70
CA ASP A 82 -13.43 4.91 44.81
C ASP A 82 -12.29 5.79 45.36
N GLU A 83 -11.43 5.24 46.22
CA GLU A 83 -10.26 5.95 46.78
C GLU A 83 -9.14 6.18 45.75
N GLU A 84 -9.08 5.33 44.72
CA GLU A 84 -8.06 5.35 43.66
C GLU A 84 -8.56 6.08 42.40
N LEU A 85 -9.84 6.40 42.36
CA LEU A 85 -10.55 6.87 41.17
C LEU A 85 -9.97 8.19 40.66
N LEU A 86 -9.87 8.29 39.34
CA LEU A 86 -9.46 9.48 38.61
C LEU A 86 -10.13 9.53 37.24
N PRO A 87 -10.19 10.70 36.58
CA PRO A 87 -10.80 10.82 35.26
C PRO A 87 -10.06 9.99 34.21
N ILE A 88 -10.80 9.28 33.36
CA ILE A 88 -10.25 8.46 32.26
C ILE A 88 -10.97 8.77 30.95
N PHE A 89 -10.20 8.95 29.88
CA PHE A 89 -10.70 9.09 28.51
C PHE A 89 -10.19 7.96 27.62
N GLY A 90 -11.09 7.23 26.94
CA GLY A 90 -10.74 6.15 26.02
C GLY A 90 -10.97 6.47 24.54
N VAL A 91 -10.10 5.99 23.66
CA VAL A 91 -10.25 6.08 22.20
C VAL A 91 -10.27 4.69 21.58
N CYS A 92 -11.19 4.45 20.64
CA CYS A 92 -11.35 3.20 19.90
C CYS A 92 -11.40 1.96 20.83
N LEU A 93 -10.31 1.20 20.96
CA LEU A 93 -10.17 0.08 21.89
C LEU A 93 -10.52 0.47 23.33
N GLY A 94 -10.22 1.71 23.75
CA GLY A 94 -10.62 2.26 25.05
C GLY A 94 -12.14 2.32 25.25
N LEU A 95 -12.91 2.72 24.22
CA LEU A 95 -14.39 2.70 24.29
C LEU A 95 -14.91 1.27 24.38
N GLN A 96 -14.33 0.38 23.57
CA GLN A 96 -14.75 -1.02 23.51
C GLN A 96 -14.51 -1.71 24.85
N SER A 97 -13.29 -1.57 25.39
CA SER A 97 -12.88 -2.09 26.69
C SER A 97 -13.75 -1.56 27.83
N LEU A 98 -13.95 -0.24 27.91
CA LEU A 98 -14.83 0.37 28.91
C LEU A 98 -16.23 -0.27 28.85
N SER A 99 -16.82 -0.32 27.66
CA SER A 99 -18.20 -0.77 27.54
C SER A 99 -18.37 -2.26 27.89
N ILE A 100 -17.40 -3.11 27.53
CA ILE A 100 -17.45 -4.55 27.81
C ILE A 100 -17.30 -4.85 29.30
N GLU A 101 -16.41 -4.13 30.00
CA GLU A 101 -16.26 -4.29 31.45
C GLU A 101 -17.54 -3.94 32.22
N TYR A 102 -18.44 -3.17 31.60
CA TYR A 102 -19.77 -2.85 32.10
C TYR A 102 -20.90 -3.54 31.33
N GLY A 103 -20.63 -4.73 30.79
CA GLY A 103 -21.64 -5.68 30.32
C GLY A 103 -22.13 -5.49 28.89
N ALA A 104 -21.56 -4.56 28.12
CA ALA A 104 -21.84 -4.47 26.68
C ALA A 104 -21.35 -5.72 25.93
N LEU A 105 -21.91 -5.96 24.74
CA LEU A 105 -21.41 -6.99 23.84
C LEU A 105 -20.52 -6.40 22.76
N LEU A 106 -19.42 -7.09 22.46
CA LEU A 106 -18.63 -6.86 21.26
C LEU A 106 -19.27 -7.54 20.04
N LYS A 107 -19.26 -6.83 18.91
CA LYS A 107 -19.75 -7.30 17.61
C LYS A 107 -18.81 -6.85 16.50
N ARG A 108 -18.72 -7.65 15.44
CA ARG A 108 -18.09 -7.23 14.18
C ARG A 108 -19.06 -6.35 13.41
N LEU A 109 -18.54 -5.31 12.76
CA LEU A 109 -19.27 -4.57 11.74
C LEU A 109 -19.59 -5.49 10.55
N ASN A 110 -20.72 -5.24 9.88
CA ASN A 110 -21.03 -5.91 8.62
C ASN A 110 -20.09 -5.43 7.51
N VAL A 111 -19.77 -4.14 7.52
CA VAL A 111 -18.79 -3.49 6.64
C VAL A 111 -17.81 -2.71 7.50
N VAL A 112 -16.57 -3.17 7.50
CA VAL A 112 -15.44 -2.56 8.22
C VAL A 112 -15.20 -1.13 7.74
N LYS A 113 -14.81 -0.26 8.67
CA LYS A 113 -14.49 1.14 8.39
C LYS A 113 -13.05 1.42 8.84
N HIS A 114 -12.10 1.23 7.93
CA HIS A 114 -10.68 1.55 8.09
C HIS A 114 -10.31 2.72 7.18
N GLY A 115 -9.87 3.84 7.75
CA GLY A 115 -9.52 5.06 6.99
C GLY A 115 -10.72 5.75 6.35
N LEU A 116 -11.95 5.44 6.79
CA LEU A 116 -13.17 6.00 6.22
C LEU A 116 -13.75 7.10 7.10
N LEU A 117 -14.17 8.19 6.46
CA LEU A 117 -14.88 9.29 7.11
C LEU A 117 -16.33 8.91 7.37
N SER A 118 -16.83 9.29 8.55
CA SER A 118 -18.24 9.16 8.91
C SER A 118 -18.73 10.41 9.61
N ARG A 119 -19.98 10.78 9.33
CA ARG A 119 -20.66 11.82 10.09
C ARG A 119 -21.04 11.27 11.45
N ILE A 120 -20.60 11.93 12.50
CA ILE A 120 -20.92 11.55 13.88
C ILE A 120 -22.03 12.46 14.40
N HIS A 121 -23.12 11.83 14.83
CA HIS A 121 -24.24 12.49 15.48
C HIS A 121 -24.07 12.38 17.00
N HIS A 122 -24.35 13.45 17.73
CA HIS A 122 -24.24 13.47 19.19
C HIS A 122 -25.43 14.22 19.81
N ASN A 123 -25.64 14.01 21.11
CA ASN A 123 -26.70 14.68 21.87
C ASN A 123 -26.31 16.10 22.33
N GLY A 124 -25.06 16.52 22.11
CA GLY A 124 -24.57 17.85 22.47
C GLY A 124 -24.32 18.03 23.96
N GLN A 125 -24.06 16.94 24.69
CA GLN A 125 -23.82 16.94 26.13
C GLN A 125 -22.41 16.43 26.45
N ASP A 126 -21.94 16.71 27.67
CA ASP A 126 -20.65 16.27 28.20
C ASP A 126 -19.48 16.59 27.25
N ILE A 127 -18.74 15.58 26.80
CA ILE A 127 -17.58 15.73 25.91
C ILE A 127 -17.98 16.33 24.54
N PHE A 128 -19.27 16.33 24.19
CA PHE A 128 -19.81 16.92 22.97
C PHE A 128 -20.51 18.27 23.21
N ASP A 129 -20.44 18.85 24.40
CA ASP A 129 -21.02 20.16 24.69
C ASP A 129 -20.41 21.27 23.81
N GLY A 130 -21.28 22.03 23.14
CA GLY A 130 -20.87 23.08 22.20
C GLY A 130 -20.10 22.60 20.97
N VAL A 131 -19.96 21.29 20.74
CA VAL A 131 -19.29 20.74 19.55
C VAL A 131 -20.25 20.82 18.36
N ALA A 132 -19.77 21.37 17.25
CA ALA A 132 -20.53 21.47 16.00
C ALA A 132 -20.59 20.11 15.28
N SER A 133 -20.98 20.10 14.00
CA SER A 133 -20.98 18.86 13.21
C SER A 133 -19.61 18.19 13.18
N ILE A 134 -19.59 16.89 13.47
CA ILE A 134 -18.38 16.06 13.49
C ILE A 134 -18.35 15.19 12.23
N ASN A 135 -17.25 15.26 11.48
CA ASN A 135 -16.89 14.29 10.44
C ASN A 135 -15.58 13.65 10.85
N ALA A 136 -15.62 12.42 11.34
CA ALA A 136 -14.48 11.77 11.95
C ALA A 136 -14.05 10.52 11.19
N VAL A 137 -12.76 10.22 11.29
CA VAL A 137 -12.16 9.00 10.72
C VAL A 137 -12.39 7.82 11.65
N ARG A 138 -12.69 6.67 11.06
CA ARG A 138 -12.86 5.39 11.74
C ARG A 138 -11.77 4.41 11.29
N TYR A 139 -11.22 3.67 12.26
CA TYR A 139 -10.28 2.56 12.05
C TYR A 139 -10.72 1.30 12.79
N HIS A 140 -12.02 1.02 12.88
CA HIS A 140 -12.49 -0.09 13.70
C HIS A 140 -13.29 -1.11 12.89
N SER A 141 -13.00 -2.39 13.14
CA SER A 141 -13.79 -3.54 12.67
C SER A 141 -14.83 -4.00 13.69
N LEU A 142 -14.56 -3.71 14.96
CA LEU A 142 -15.39 -4.11 16.08
C LEU A 142 -16.16 -2.92 16.64
N HIS A 143 -17.37 -3.17 17.13
CA HIS A 143 -18.16 -2.16 17.81
C HIS A 143 -18.93 -2.78 18.98
N VAL A 144 -19.37 -1.93 19.89
CA VAL A 144 -20.13 -2.37 21.05
C VAL A 144 -21.63 -2.21 20.84
N GLN A 145 -22.38 -3.13 21.44
CA GLN A 145 -23.81 -3.03 21.66
C GLN A 145 -24.05 -2.96 23.16
N LEU A 146 -24.46 -1.79 23.65
CA LEU A 146 -24.68 -1.58 25.08
C LEU A 146 -25.79 -2.48 25.63
N ARG A 147 -25.58 -2.91 26.87
CA ARG A 147 -26.56 -3.62 27.71
C ARG A 147 -26.51 -3.00 29.09
N GLY A 148 -27.65 -2.99 29.79
CA GLY A 148 -27.73 -2.38 31.11
C GLY A 148 -27.76 -0.85 31.07
N THR A 149 -27.44 -0.23 32.20
CA THR A 149 -27.59 1.22 32.45
C THR A 149 -26.32 1.90 32.93
N ASP A 150 -25.21 1.17 33.11
CA ASP A 150 -23.96 1.73 33.63
C ASP A 150 -23.24 2.61 32.59
N ILE A 151 -23.46 2.33 31.31
CA ILE A 151 -22.90 3.08 30.18
C ILE A 151 -24.03 3.78 29.42
N GLU A 152 -23.89 5.08 29.21
CA GLU A 152 -24.83 5.91 28.47
C GLU A 152 -24.22 6.34 27.11
N PRO A 153 -24.93 6.15 25.98
CA PRO A 153 -24.45 6.59 24.68
C PRO A 153 -24.61 8.10 24.50
N LEU A 154 -23.52 8.76 24.09
CA LEU A 154 -23.48 10.19 23.80
C LEU A 154 -23.46 10.50 22.30
N ALA A 155 -22.89 9.60 21.48
CA ALA A 155 -22.76 9.80 20.05
C ALA A 155 -22.91 8.48 19.25
N TRP A 156 -23.26 8.60 17.97
CA TRP A 156 -23.48 7.50 17.04
C TRP A 156 -23.19 7.89 15.59
N ALA A 157 -22.80 6.92 14.77
CA ALA A 157 -22.82 7.01 13.32
C ALA A 157 -24.00 6.22 12.77
N HIS A 158 -24.58 6.70 11.68
CA HIS A 158 -25.61 5.96 10.93
C HIS A 158 -25.00 5.53 9.60
N ASP A 159 -24.70 4.24 9.50
CA ASP A 159 -24.22 3.61 8.28
C ASP A 159 -25.40 2.89 7.62
N GLU A 160 -25.53 2.94 6.29
CA GLU A 160 -26.52 2.13 5.58
C GLU A 160 -26.26 0.63 5.79
N GLU A 161 -24.99 0.24 5.90
CA GLU A 161 -24.58 -1.16 5.93
C GLU A 161 -24.47 -1.73 7.36
N ASN A 162 -24.12 -0.88 8.34
CA ASN A 162 -23.95 -1.29 9.74
C ASN A 162 -25.10 -0.85 10.66
N GLY A 163 -26.01 0.01 10.18
CA GLY A 163 -27.04 0.62 11.00
C GLY A 163 -26.46 1.65 11.98
N LYS A 164 -27.08 1.76 13.16
CA LYS A 164 -26.66 2.70 14.20
C LYS A 164 -25.50 2.13 15.00
N VAL A 165 -24.32 2.70 14.84
CA VAL A 165 -23.08 2.31 15.54
C VAL A 165 -22.74 3.35 16.60
N ILE A 166 -22.40 2.92 17.82
CA ILE A 166 -22.05 3.81 18.92
C ILE A 166 -20.67 4.42 18.70
N MET A 167 -20.58 5.74 18.91
CA MET A 167 -19.38 6.53 18.63
C MET A 167 -18.84 7.31 19.83
N GLY A 168 -19.62 7.44 20.88
CA GLY A 168 -19.20 8.07 22.12
C GLY A 168 -20.08 7.64 23.29
N VAL A 169 -19.47 7.49 24.46
CA VAL A 169 -20.15 7.02 25.68
C VAL A 169 -19.60 7.73 26.92
N ARG A 170 -20.38 7.65 28.00
CA ARG A 170 -19.92 7.92 29.36
C ARG A 170 -20.34 6.81 30.31
N HIS A 171 -19.61 6.65 31.40
CA HIS A 171 -20.10 5.90 32.56
C HIS A 171 -21.05 6.78 33.38
N THR A 172 -22.13 6.22 33.93
CA THR A 172 -23.17 7.00 34.62
C THR A 172 -22.77 7.53 36.00
N SER A 173 -21.92 6.79 36.74
CA SER A 173 -21.46 7.19 38.07
C SER A 173 -19.96 7.44 38.23
N ARG A 174 -19.14 7.12 37.22
CA ARG A 174 -17.66 7.17 37.27
C ARG A 174 -17.17 8.20 36.25
N PRO A 175 -16.03 8.87 36.49
CA PRO A 175 -15.52 9.92 35.61
C PRO A 175 -14.84 9.33 34.35
N PHE A 176 -15.56 8.48 33.62
CA PHE A 176 -15.08 7.76 32.45
C PHE A 176 -15.87 8.19 31.21
N TRP A 177 -15.14 8.57 30.18
CA TRP A 177 -15.69 8.93 28.88
C TRP A 177 -14.88 8.26 27.78
N ALA A 178 -15.49 7.97 26.64
CA ALA A 178 -14.76 7.41 25.52
C ALA A 178 -15.41 7.72 24.17
N VAL A 179 -14.61 7.64 23.11
CA VAL A 179 -15.05 7.73 21.71
C VAL A 179 -14.54 6.55 20.88
N GLN A 180 -15.31 6.13 19.87
CA GLN A 180 -14.96 4.99 19.00
C GLN A 180 -14.17 5.43 17.75
N TYR A 181 -14.42 6.65 17.28
CA TYR A 181 -13.69 7.25 16.17
C TYR A 181 -12.33 7.79 16.65
N HIS A 182 -11.48 8.19 15.71
CA HIS A 182 -10.13 8.69 16.00
C HIS A 182 -10.08 10.22 15.97
N PRO A 183 -10.20 10.91 17.13
CA PRO A 183 -10.15 12.38 17.20
C PRO A 183 -8.80 12.96 16.75
N GLU A 184 -7.73 12.15 16.79
CA GLU A 184 -6.34 12.51 16.47
C GLU A 184 -5.98 12.40 14.99
N SER A 185 -6.81 11.75 14.18
CA SER A 185 -6.59 11.58 12.75
C SER A 185 -6.60 12.93 12.02
N VAL A 186 -5.71 13.09 11.04
CA VAL A 186 -5.56 14.35 10.28
C VAL A 186 -6.84 14.77 9.56
N CYS A 187 -7.70 13.82 9.19
CA CYS A 187 -8.93 14.09 8.47
C CYS A 187 -10.17 14.26 9.37
N THR A 188 -10.05 14.07 10.68
CA THR A 188 -11.17 14.33 11.60
C THR A 188 -11.42 15.84 11.71
N LYS A 189 -12.61 16.28 11.30
CA LYS A 189 -13.04 17.68 11.28
C LYS A 189 -14.17 17.89 12.26
N GLY A 190 -13.90 18.72 13.28
CA GLY A 190 -14.78 18.90 14.43
C GLY A 190 -14.79 17.65 15.32
N GLY A 191 -14.90 17.82 16.63
CA GLY A 191 -14.93 16.69 17.57
C GLY A 191 -13.58 16.02 17.81
N GLY A 192 -12.49 16.70 17.45
CA GLY A 192 -11.13 16.31 17.78
C GLY A 192 -10.68 17.03 19.06
N ILE A 193 -10.05 18.19 18.88
CA ILE A 193 -9.53 19.02 19.98
C ILE A 193 -10.64 19.45 20.95
N GLU A 194 -11.83 19.76 20.46
CA GLU A 194 -12.96 20.25 21.27
C GLU A 194 -13.43 19.19 22.26
N VAL A 195 -13.46 17.92 21.83
CA VAL A 195 -13.86 16.78 22.66
C VAL A 195 -12.85 16.54 23.78
N VAL A 196 -11.55 16.63 23.48
CA VAL A 196 -10.50 16.48 24.50
C VAL A 196 -10.51 17.67 25.47
N GLN A 197 -10.76 18.89 24.99
CA GLN A 197 -10.93 20.06 25.85
C GLN A 197 -12.12 19.92 26.79
N ASN A 198 -13.25 19.42 26.30
CA ASN A 198 -14.45 19.19 27.11
C ASN A 198 -14.24 18.06 28.12
N PHE A 199 -13.61 16.96 27.73
CA PHE A 199 -13.14 15.93 28.66
C PHE A 199 -12.30 16.55 29.79
N TRP A 200 -11.34 17.41 29.44
CA TRP A 200 -10.49 18.03 30.45
C TRP A 200 -11.25 18.93 31.42
N LYS A 201 -12.22 19.72 30.94
CA LYS A 201 -13.11 20.53 31.81
C LYS A 201 -13.90 19.64 32.77
N LEU A 202 -14.47 18.54 32.27
CA LEU A 202 -15.23 17.58 33.08
C LEU A 202 -14.34 16.89 34.12
N ALA A 203 -13.13 16.49 33.72
CA ALA A 203 -12.12 15.90 34.60
C ALA A 203 -11.73 16.85 35.75
N GLN A 204 -11.53 18.13 35.45
CA GLN A 204 -11.23 19.15 36.45
C GLN A 204 -12.42 19.41 37.38
N SER A 205 -13.64 19.51 36.84
CA SER A 205 -14.86 19.69 37.62
C SER A 205 -15.06 18.53 38.59
N TRP A 206 -14.96 17.29 38.11
CA TRP A 206 -15.05 16.10 38.96
C TRP A 206 -14.01 16.11 40.08
N THR A 207 -12.74 16.39 39.74
CA THR A 207 -11.62 16.44 40.70
C THR A 207 -11.89 17.46 41.81
N GLN A 208 -12.45 18.63 41.46
CA GLN A 208 -12.83 19.66 42.43
C GLN A 208 -13.98 19.20 43.34
N THR A 209 -15.01 18.57 42.77
CA THR A 209 -16.17 18.07 43.52
C THR A 209 -15.79 17.00 44.54
N VAL A 210 -14.91 16.06 44.18
CA VAL A 210 -14.48 14.98 45.10
C VAL A 210 -13.28 15.37 45.97
N GLY A 211 -12.69 16.56 45.77
CA GLY A 211 -11.56 17.04 46.56
C GLY A 211 -10.25 16.26 46.35
N ARG A 212 -10.10 15.53 45.23
CA ARG A 212 -8.90 14.75 44.93
C ARG A 212 -7.69 15.65 44.69
N LYS A 213 -6.56 15.33 45.31
CA LYS A 213 -5.29 16.09 45.16
C LYS A 213 -4.23 15.22 44.50
N THR A 214 -3.59 15.75 43.46
CA THR A 214 -2.42 15.13 42.83
C THR A 214 -1.18 15.31 43.69
N ILE A 215 -0.43 14.25 43.94
CA ILE A 215 0.82 14.31 44.71
C ILE A 215 1.89 15.07 43.90
N PRO A 216 2.72 15.94 44.52
CA PRO A 216 3.84 16.57 43.83
C PRO A 216 4.83 15.56 43.27
N TRP A 217 5.32 15.79 42.04
CA TRP A 217 6.33 14.95 41.42
C TRP A 217 7.71 15.25 42.01
N THR A 218 8.37 14.26 42.62
CA THR A 218 9.74 14.41 43.14
C THR A 218 10.76 13.94 42.09
N LEU A 219 11.96 14.53 42.11
CA LEU A 219 13.06 14.19 41.18
C LEU A 219 13.47 12.71 41.23
N SER A 220 13.30 12.05 42.38
CA SER A 220 13.59 10.62 42.55
C SER A 220 12.60 9.70 41.83
N MET A 221 11.43 10.19 41.42
CA MET A 221 10.44 9.41 40.66
C MET A 221 10.62 9.50 39.15
N SER A 222 11.33 10.52 38.66
CA SER A 222 11.67 10.64 37.25
C SER A 222 12.56 9.50 36.74
N SER A 223 13.22 8.75 37.64
CA SER A 223 14.01 7.56 37.29
C SER A 223 13.21 6.25 37.31
N THR A 224 11.97 6.24 37.82
CA THR A 224 11.17 5.02 38.00
C THR A 224 9.90 4.94 37.15
N LEU A 225 9.41 6.07 36.62
CA LEU A 225 8.24 6.12 35.73
C LEU A 225 8.69 6.37 34.28
N PRO A 226 8.36 5.49 33.31
CA PRO A 226 8.91 5.58 31.95
C PRO A 226 8.39 6.78 31.14
N ASN A 227 9.25 7.22 30.21
CA ASN A 227 8.98 7.91 28.95
C ASN A 227 8.03 9.12 29.01
N ILE A 228 8.56 10.24 29.50
CA ILE A 228 7.98 11.57 29.25
C ILE A 228 7.94 11.81 27.74
N TRP A 229 6.78 12.18 27.22
CA TRP A 229 6.57 12.58 25.82
C TRP A 229 6.44 14.11 25.69
N PRO A 230 7.08 14.71 24.66
CA PRO A 230 8.02 14.07 23.75
C PRO A 230 9.30 13.63 24.47
N PRO A 231 9.96 12.57 24.00
CA PRO A 231 11.22 12.15 24.57
C PRO A 231 12.17 13.34 24.59
N ALA A 232 12.85 13.53 25.73
CA ALA A 232 13.89 14.54 25.79
C ALA A 232 14.94 14.18 24.74
N LEU A 233 15.02 14.95 23.64
CA LEU A 233 16.15 14.88 22.73
C LEU A 233 17.39 15.02 23.60
N SER A 234 18.16 13.94 23.72
CA SER A 234 19.18 13.73 24.76
C SER A 234 19.90 15.05 25.10
N PRO A 235 19.60 15.67 26.26
CA PRO A 235 20.21 16.93 26.60
C PRO A 235 21.68 16.65 26.90
N LYS A 236 22.57 17.25 26.10
CA LYS A 236 24.05 17.15 26.11
C LYS A 236 24.64 16.05 25.22
N LEU A 237 24.50 16.17 23.90
CA LEU A 237 25.65 15.97 23.02
C LEU A 237 26.24 17.35 22.75
N ALA A 238 27.30 17.69 23.47
CA ALA A 238 27.98 18.96 23.31
C ALA A 238 28.43 19.12 21.85
N ILE A 239 27.92 20.15 21.17
CA ILE A 239 28.68 20.77 20.08
C ILE A 239 29.85 21.47 20.79
N PRO A 240 31.09 21.00 20.57
CA PRO A 240 31.86 21.56 19.47
C PRO A 240 32.78 20.51 18.84
N HIS A 241 32.44 20.02 17.66
CA HIS A 241 33.46 19.43 16.81
C HIS A 241 33.80 20.47 15.75
N SER A 242 34.96 21.11 15.93
CA SER A 242 35.64 21.72 14.81
C SER A 242 35.61 20.70 13.67
N PRO A 243 35.21 21.11 12.46
CA PRO A 243 35.10 20.19 11.33
C PRO A 243 36.41 19.43 11.18
N VAL A 244 36.31 18.10 11.07
CA VAL A 244 37.48 17.22 10.96
C VAL A 244 38.19 17.47 9.63
N SER A 245 37.41 17.81 8.60
CA SER A 245 37.91 18.22 7.29
C SER A 245 37.06 19.33 6.66
N ARG A 246 37.61 19.94 5.60
CA ARG A 246 36.90 20.88 4.73
C ARG A 246 36.60 20.24 3.39
N VAL A 247 35.47 20.54 2.78
CA VAL A 247 35.17 20.01 1.45
C VAL A 247 35.98 20.77 0.41
N LEU A 248 36.84 20.07 -0.33
CA LEU A 248 37.40 20.58 -1.57
C LEU A 248 36.36 20.40 -2.68
N SER A 249 36.15 21.40 -3.52
CA SER A 249 35.20 21.28 -4.63
C SER A 249 35.61 22.07 -5.87
N SER A 250 35.20 21.55 -7.03
CA SER A 250 35.20 22.25 -8.30
C SER A 250 33.84 22.05 -8.98
N THR A 251 33.42 23.00 -9.82
CA THR A 251 32.16 22.91 -10.55
C THR A 251 32.42 23.06 -12.04
N LEU A 252 31.90 22.11 -12.82
CA LEU A 252 31.98 22.08 -14.26
C LEU A 252 30.56 22.24 -14.84
N LYS A 253 30.41 23.03 -15.90
CA LYS A 253 29.13 23.18 -16.60
C LYS A 253 29.18 22.48 -17.96
N ARG A 254 28.59 21.28 -18.05
CA ARG A 254 28.46 20.52 -19.29
C ARG A 254 27.08 19.88 -19.38
N PRO A 255 26.06 20.61 -19.88
CA PRO A 255 24.67 20.13 -19.87
C PRO A 255 24.42 18.89 -20.74
N ASN A 256 25.30 18.62 -21.71
CA ASN A 256 25.16 17.48 -22.63
C ASN A 256 25.85 16.20 -22.14
N LEU A 257 26.51 16.23 -20.98
CA LEU A 257 27.19 15.06 -20.44
C LEU A 257 26.22 14.30 -19.51
N SER A 258 25.85 13.07 -19.88
CA SER A 258 24.92 12.29 -19.07
C SER A 258 25.62 11.66 -17.85
N ILE A 259 24.87 11.42 -16.78
CA ILE A 259 25.40 10.68 -15.62
C ILE A 259 25.87 9.27 -16.01
N ILE A 260 25.30 8.66 -17.06
CA ILE A 260 25.70 7.35 -17.57
C ILE A 260 27.11 7.42 -18.17
N ASP A 261 27.40 8.44 -18.98
CA ASP A 261 28.75 8.63 -19.57
C ASP A 261 29.80 8.82 -18.46
N ILE A 262 29.45 9.60 -17.43
CA ILE A 262 30.30 9.78 -16.25
C ILE A 262 30.52 8.44 -15.55
N CYS A 263 29.46 7.68 -15.27
CA CYS A 263 29.59 6.39 -14.58
C CYS A 263 30.48 5.40 -15.34
N GLU A 264 30.34 5.32 -16.67
CA GLU A 264 31.15 4.42 -17.51
C GLU A 264 32.62 4.84 -17.51
N ALA A 265 32.91 6.14 -17.60
CA ALA A 265 34.27 6.67 -17.51
C ALA A 265 34.93 6.39 -16.15
N PHE A 266 34.13 6.19 -15.09
CA PHE A 266 34.59 5.90 -13.73
C PHE A 266 34.40 4.42 -13.31
N GLY A 267 34.20 3.52 -14.28
CA GLY A 267 34.34 2.08 -14.06
C GLY A 267 33.04 1.32 -13.75
N ALA A 268 31.87 1.91 -13.95
CA ALA A 268 30.59 1.20 -13.82
C ALA A 268 30.52 -0.08 -14.68
N SER A 269 31.14 -0.02 -15.86
CA SER A 269 31.25 -1.13 -16.83
C SER A 269 32.18 -2.27 -16.41
N GLN A 270 32.90 -2.16 -15.29
CA GLN A 270 33.79 -3.22 -14.78
C GLN A 270 33.07 -4.02 -13.70
N GLU A 271 32.64 -5.27 -13.95
CA GLU A 271 31.83 -6.05 -12.98
C GLU A 271 32.52 -6.25 -11.61
N SER A 272 33.86 -6.37 -11.60
CA SER A 272 34.64 -6.68 -10.40
C SER A 272 34.86 -5.49 -9.44
N THR A 273 34.47 -4.27 -9.82
CA THR A 273 34.71 -3.07 -9.00
C THR A 273 33.47 -2.71 -8.20
N ARG A 274 33.66 -2.25 -6.95
CA ARG A 274 32.57 -1.63 -6.18
C ARG A 274 32.12 -0.36 -6.89
N PHE A 275 30.82 -0.10 -6.91
CA PHE A 275 30.27 1.09 -7.55
C PHE A 275 28.99 1.53 -6.86
N VAL A 276 28.81 2.84 -6.67
CA VAL A 276 27.59 3.41 -6.08
C VAL A 276 27.13 4.63 -6.87
N LEU A 277 25.88 4.57 -7.30
CA LEU A 277 25.14 5.63 -7.97
C LEU A 277 23.74 5.73 -7.36
N LEU A 278 23.38 6.93 -6.91
CA LEU A 278 21.99 7.32 -6.64
C LEU A 278 21.56 8.25 -7.78
N ASP A 279 20.50 7.90 -8.51
CA ASP A 279 20.16 8.51 -9.79
C ASP A 279 18.75 9.10 -9.78
N SER A 280 18.63 10.33 -10.26
CA SER A 280 17.35 10.97 -10.55
C SER A 280 17.02 10.76 -12.03
N ALA A 281 16.58 9.55 -12.39
CA ALA A 281 16.35 9.16 -13.78
C ALA A 281 15.08 9.77 -14.41
N ALA A 282 14.14 10.25 -13.58
CA ALA A 282 12.92 10.95 -13.99
C ALA A 282 12.61 12.12 -13.05
N GLN A 283 11.76 13.05 -13.49
CA GLN A 283 11.20 14.09 -12.62
C GLN A 283 10.23 13.47 -11.59
N PRO A 284 10.14 14.02 -10.36
CA PRO A 284 10.73 15.27 -9.85
C PRO A 284 12.17 15.17 -9.30
N GLY A 285 12.92 14.10 -9.61
CA GLY A 285 14.32 13.96 -9.19
C GLY A 285 15.22 15.05 -9.79
N ARG A 286 16.07 15.68 -8.95
CA ARG A 286 16.99 16.76 -9.38
C ARG A 286 18.44 16.34 -9.47
N TYR A 287 18.94 15.57 -8.50
CA TYR A 287 20.37 15.30 -8.38
C TYR A 287 20.69 13.83 -8.63
N SER A 288 21.76 13.59 -9.38
CA SER A 288 22.37 12.28 -9.52
C SER A 288 23.74 12.29 -8.82
N ILE A 289 23.99 11.34 -7.93
CA ILE A 289 25.14 11.31 -7.03
C ILE A 289 25.94 10.03 -7.29
N MET A 290 27.18 10.18 -7.74
CA MET A 290 28.13 9.09 -7.90
C MET A 290 29.21 9.16 -6.83
N GLY A 291 29.43 8.04 -6.13
CA GLY A 291 30.58 7.89 -5.23
C GLY A 291 31.80 7.39 -5.99
N CYS A 292 32.89 8.16 -5.97
CA CYS A 292 34.17 7.78 -6.57
C CYS A 292 34.96 6.94 -5.58
N LEU A 293 34.70 5.62 -5.57
CA LEU A 293 35.32 4.70 -4.61
C LEU A 293 36.77 4.36 -4.99
N ASN A 294 37.61 4.25 -3.97
CA ASN A 294 38.99 3.76 -4.06
C ASN A 294 39.10 2.40 -3.34
N SER A 295 40.26 1.74 -3.42
CA SER A 295 40.44 0.43 -2.77
C SER A 295 40.31 0.51 -1.25
N ASP A 296 40.68 1.65 -0.67
CA ASP A 296 40.67 1.95 0.76
C ASP A 296 39.35 2.55 1.27
N SER A 297 38.38 2.86 0.41
CA SER A 297 37.07 3.34 0.86
C SER A 297 36.40 2.31 1.77
N VAL A 298 36.10 2.72 3.00
CA VAL A 298 35.59 1.86 4.08
C VAL A 298 34.19 1.37 3.73
N GLN A 299 34.00 0.05 3.69
CA GLN A 299 32.68 -0.57 3.59
C GLN A 299 32.24 -1.13 4.94
N LEU A 300 31.01 -0.86 5.34
CA LEU A 300 30.38 -1.28 6.58
C LEU A 300 29.32 -2.32 6.26
N THR A 301 29.42 -3.50 6.88
CA THR A 301 28.37 -4.52 6.81
C THR A 301 27.95 -4.97 8.19
N TYR A 302 26.65 -5.14 8.37
CA TYR A 302 26.06 -5.63 9.62
C TYR A 302 24.86 -6.52 9.32
N ARG A 303 24.61 -7.47 10.22
CA ARG A 303 23.43 -8.34 10.21
C ARG A 303 22.79 -8.28 11.58
N VAL A 304 21.47 -8.20 11.61
CA VAL A 304 20.67 -8.19 12.84
C VAL A 304 21.05 -9.38 13.73
N GLY A 305 21.19 -9.11 15.02
CA GLY A 305 21.61 -10.11 16.02
C GLY A 305 23.12 -10.38 16.07
N CYS A 306 23.93 -9.86 15.13
CA CYS A 306 25.39 -9.96 15.25
C CYS A 306 25.92 -9.00 16.32
N PRO A 307 26.92 -9.40 17.14
CA PRO A 307 27.48 -8.54 18.18
C PRO A 307 28.54 -7.56 17.65
N PHE A 308 28.86 -7.62 16.35
CA PHE A 308 29.88 -6.78 15.72
C PHE A 308 29.40 -6.24 14.38
N VAL A 309 29.98 -5.11 13.97
CA VAL A 309 29.94 -4.60 12.59
C VAL A 309 31.25 -4.95 11.90
N THR A 310 31.19 -5.26 10.60
CA THR A 310 32.38 -5.59 9.81
C THR A 310 32.77 -4.41 8.95
N LEU A 311 34.01 -3.94 9.11
CA LEU A 311 34.63 -2.90 8.30
C LEU A 311 35.52 -3.58 7.26
N THR A 312 35.34 -3.29 5.98
CA THR A 312 36.21 -3.81 4.93
C THR A 312 36.97 -2.66 4.27
N VAL A 313 38.29 -2.73 4.34
CA VAL A 313 39.23 -1.74 3.76
C VAL A 313 40.26 -2.49 2.94
N ASN A 314 40.50 -2.07 1.69
CA ASN A 314 41.40 -2.79 0.77
C ASN A 314 41.08 -4.28 0.63
N GLY A 315 39.78 -4.63 0.66
CA GLY A 315 39.29 -6.00 0.60
C GLY A 315 39.55 -6.83 1.86
N LYS A 316 40.05 -6.23 2.94
CA LYS A 316 40.34 -6.92 4.20
C LYS A 316 39.26 -6.58 5.25
N PRO A 317 38.46 -7.57 5.71
CA PRO A 317 37.48 -7.35 6.75
C PRO A 317 38.13 -7.29 8.15
N SER A 318 37.63 -6.40 9.00
CA SER A 318 37.88 -6.33 10.44
C SER A 318 36.57 -6.24 11.20
N HIS A 319 36.47 -6.93 12.34
CA HIS A 319 35.27 -6.91 13.17
C HIS A 319 35.41 -5.89 14.29
N HIS A 320 34.40 -5.05 14.45
CA HIS A 320 34.31 -4.04 15.49
C HIS A 320 33.14 -4.39 16.40
N ASP A 321 33.45 -4.75 17.64
CA ASP A 321 32.45 -5.09 18.65
C ASP A 321 31.53 -3.89 18.90
N LEU A 322 30.22 -4.15 18.98
CA LEU A 322 29.23 -3.15 19.33
C LEU A 322 29.28 -2.78 20.81
N ALA A 323 29.89 -3.60 21.68
CA ALA A 323 30.11 -3.32 23.10
C ALA A 323 28.81 -2.89 23.82
N SER A 324 27.72 -3.63 23.58
CA SER A 324 26.36 -3.36 24.08
C SER A 324 25.67 -2.12 23.53
N GLN A 325 26.24 -1.43 22.54
CA GLN A 325 25.56 -0.33 21.83
C GLN A 325 24.76 -0.85 20.62
N SER A 326 23.70 -0.15 20.21
CA SER A 326 22.99 -0.49 18.97
C SER A 326 23.85 -0.15 17.74
N ILE A 327 23.61 -0.84 16.62
CA ILE A 327 24.23 -0.50 15.33
C ILE A 327 23.95 0.95 14.93
N TRP A 328 22.75 1.47 15.22
CA TRP A 328 22.36 2.86 15.00
C TRP A 328 23.26 3.86 15.72
N LYS A 329 23.55 3.60 17.01
CA LYS A 329 24.46 4.41 17.82
C LYS A 329 25.91 4.28 17.36
N TRP A 330 26.33 3.08 16.93
CA TRP A 330 27.66 2.86 16.38
C TRP A 330 27.86 3.67 15.08
N LEU A 331 26.90 3.66 14.16
CA LEU A 331 26.94 4.46 12.93
C LEU A 331 26.94 5.97 13.22
N ALA A 332 26.19 6.43 14.22
CA ALA A 332 26.25 7.83 14.65
C ALA A 332 27.63 8.21 15.20
N ASN A 333 28.26 7.33 15.99
CA ASN A 333 29.64 7.52 16.44
C ASN A 333 30.63 7.58 15.27
N PHE A 334 30.48 6.69 14.29
CA PHE A 334 31.28 6.70 13.07
C PHE A 334 31.14 8.04 12.34
N MET A 335 29.91 8.47 12.05
CA MET A 335 29.66 9.73 11.32
C MET A 335 30.12 10.98 12.08
N ARG A 336 30.05 10.99 13.41
CA ARG A 336 30.62 12.08 14.23
C ARG A 336 32.12 12.27 13.99
N GLN A 337 32.86 11.19 13.81
CA GLN A 337 34.30 11.22 13.56
C GLN A 337 34.65 11.71 12.15
N HIS A 338 33.65 11.80 11.26
CA HIS A 338 33.81 12.17 9.86
C HIS A 338 33.11 13.49 9.49
N TYR A 339 32.68 14.28 10.48
CA TYR A 339 32.00 15.55 10.24
C TYR A 339 32.87 16.54 9.45
N ALA A 340 32.31 17.16 8.41
CA ALA A 340 33.01 18.09 7.52
C ALA A 340 32.24 19.40 7.28
N SER A 341 32.97 20.47 6.90
CA SER A 341 32.42 21.81 6.63
C SER A 341 32.90 22.40 5.30
N GLY A 342 32.37 23.56 4.91
CA GLY A 342 32.89 24.34 3.77
C GLY A 342 32.44 23.86 2.39
N GLY A 343 31.58 22.84 2.31
CA GLY A 343 30.92 22.47 1.06
C GLY A 343 29.80 23.45 0.69
N ASN A 344 29.39 23.43 -0.58
CA ASN A 344 28.26 24.24 -1.04
C ASN A 344 26.95 23.72 -0.40
N PRO A 345 26.22 24.56 0.37
CA PRO A 345 25.02 24.13 1.09
C PRO A 345 23.87 23.68 0.17
N ASP A 346 23.83 24.18 -1.07
CA ASP A 346 22.80 23.83 -2.05
C ASP A 346 22.99 22.44 -2.65
N ILE A 347 24.16 21.82 -2.45
CA ILE A 347 24.46 20.49 -2.99
C ILE A 347 24.10 19.43 -1.94
N PRO A 348 23.22 18.47 -2.24
CA PRO A 348 22.61 17.59 -1.23
C PRO A 348 23.59 16.64 -0.55
N PHE A 349 24.70 16.31 -1.20
CA PHE A 349 25.71 15.37 -0.72
C PHE A 349 27.11 15.88 -1.02
N TRP A 350 28.01 15.82 -0.05
CA TRP A 350 29.44 16.18 -0.21
C TRP A 350 30.37 14.97 -0.14
N GLY A 351 29.88 13.90 0.47
CA GLY A 351 30.62 12.77 1.02
C GLY A 351 29.88 12.24 2.25
N GLY A 352 30.16 11.00 2.65
CA GLY A 352 29.45 10.31 3.73
C GLY A 352 29.05 8.89 3.36
N LEU A 353 28.09 8.31 4.08
CA LEU A 353 27.65 6.94 3.85
C LEU A 353 26.65 6.86 2.70
N ILE A 354 26.85 5.91 1.78
CA ILE A 354 25.88 5.52 0.73
C ILE A 354 25.66 4.00 0.79
N GLY A 355 24.42 3.55 0.66
CA GLY A 355 24.13 2.11 0.55
C GLY A 355 22.67 1.79 0.86
N PHE A 356 22.41 0.62 1.45
CA PHE A 356 21.07 0.20 1.84
C PHE A 356 20.98 -0.28 3.30
N LEU A 357 19.75 -0.25 3.80
CA LEU A 357 19.27 -0.81 5.06
C LEU A 357 18.09 -1.74 4.70
N SER A 358 18.16 -3.00 5.07
CA SER A 358 17.12 -4.01 4.80
C SER A 358 15.81 -3.72 5.54
N TYR A 359 14.74 -4.41 5.14
CA TYR A 359 13.48 -4.41 5.86
C TYR A 359 13.64 -4.96 7.29
N GLU A 360 14.40 -6.05 7.45
CA GLU A 360 14.62 -6.72 8.73
C GLU A 360 15.42 -5.86 9.72
N LEU A 361 16.35 -5.01 9.26
CA LEU A 361 16.98 -4.01 10.14
C LEU A 361 15.95 -3.05 10.74
N GLY A 362 14.91 -2.70 9.98
CA GLY A 362 13.79 -1.92 10.48
C GLY A 362 12.91 -2.72 11.44
N VAL A 363 12.62 -3.99 11.13
CA VAL A 363 11.81 -4.84 12.02
C VAL A 363 12.43 -5.00 13.41
N ASP A 364 13.77 -5.04 13.50
CA ASP A 364 14.50 -5.11 14.77
C ASP A 364 14.21 -3.92 15.71
N THR A 365 13.94 -2.72 15.15
CA THR A 365 13.59 -1.52 15.94
C THR A 365 12.21 -1.61 16.59
N LEU A 366 11.34 -2.49 16.08
CA LEU A 366 10.00 -2.76 16.64
C LEU A 366 10.03 -3.81 17.75
N HIS A 367 11.19 -4.43 18.00
CA HIS A 367 11.37 -5.53 18.94
C HIS A 367 10.44 -6.73 18.67
N VAL A 368 10.10 -6.96 17.39
CA VAL A 368 9.34 -8.14 16.96
C VAL A 368 10.29 -9.34 16.89
N PRO A 369 10.04 -10.44 17.63
CA PRO A 369 10.87 -11.62 17.54
C PRO A 369 10.85 -12.20 16.13
N PHE A 370 12.02 -12.41 15.55
CA PHE A 370 12.12 -13.00 14.24
C PHE A 370 11.77 -14.50 14.25
N ASP A 371 11.10 -14.98 13.19
CA ASP A 371 10.78 -16.40 13.04
C ASP A 371 12.06 -17.23 12.84
N LYS A 372 12.42 -18.01 13.87
CA LYS A 372 13.63 -18.83 13.89
C LYS A 372 13.67 -19.89 12.80
N SER A 373 12.52 -20.28 12.23
CA SER A 373 12.48 -21.25 11.13
C SER A 373 13.19 -20.72 9.87
N LYS A 374 13.30 -19.38 9.73
CA LYS A 374 13.93 -18.68 8.61
C LYS A 374 15.40 -18.30 8.86
N ASP A 375 15.97 -18.63 10.02
CA ASP A 375 17.33 -18.21 10.41
C ASP A 375 18.43 -18.69 9.44
N SER A 376 18.25 -19.87 8.82
CA SER A 376 19.22 -20.40 7.85
C SER A 376 19.35 -19.53 6.60
N GLN A 377 18.30 -18.80 6.21
CA GLN A 377 18.30 -17.84 5.10
C GLN A 377 18.88 -16.49 5.56
N ARG A 378 18.51 -16.00 6.75
CA ARG A 378 19.06 -14.75 7.35
C ARG A 378 20.56 -14.79 7.54
N SER A 379 21.11 -15.95 7.88
CA SER A 379 22.54 -16.11 8.19
C SER A 379 23.49 -15.79 7.02
N ARG A 380 22.98 -15.61 5.79
CA ARG A 380 23.80 -15.51 4.59
C ARG A 380 24.15 -14.09 4.16
N HIS A 381 23.31 -13.09 4.44
CA HIS A 381 23.43 -11.77 3.81
C HIS A 381 23.43 -10.62 4.84
N PRO A 382 23.99 -9.45 4.51
CA PRO A 382 23.98 -8.30 5.41
C PRO A 382 22.65 -7.53 5.34
N ASP A 383 22.16 -7.13 6.50
CA ASP A 383 20.98 -6.28 6.69
C ASP A 383 21.31 -4.78 6.53
N LEU A 384 22.60 -4.45 6.58
CA LEU A 384 23.16 -3.12 6.36
C LEU A 384 24.40 -3.30 5.51
N ASN A 385 24.49 -2.54 4.42
CA ASN A 385 25.66 -2.51 3.56
C ASN A 385 25.86 -1.09 3.04
N LEU A 386 26.77 -0.36 3.69
CA LEU A 386 27.07 1.04 3.43
C LEU A 386 28.54 1.20 3.06
N VAL A 387 28.87 2.17 2.21
CA VAL A 387 30.25 2.56 1.92
C VAL A 387 30.46 4.02 2.28
N PHE A 388 31.57 4.34 2.92
CA PHE A 388 31.97 5.72 3.19
C PHE A 388 32.64 6.31 1.95
N VAL A 389 31.99 7.32 1.38
CA VAL A 389 32.37 8.02 0.15
C VAL A 389 33.08 9.32 0.52
N GLU A 390 34.37 9.38 0.25
CA GLU A 390 35.20 10.59 0.46
C GLU A 390 35.22 11.50 -0.77
N ARG A 391 35.09 10.91 -1.96
CA ARG A 391 35.10 11.59 -3.25
C ARG A 391 33.76 11.42 -3.94
N SER A 392 33.13 12.50 -4.35
CA SER A 392 31.81 12.46 -4.99
C SER A 392 31.74 13.32 -6.25
N ILE A 393 30.89 12.89 -7.18
CA ILE A 393 30.46 13.67 -8.34
C ILE A 393 28.95 13.80 -8.26
N VAL A 394 28.45 15.04 -8.17
CA VAL A 394 27.02 15.35 -8.08
C VAL A 394 26.59 16.14 -9.31
N VAL A 395 25.68 15.58 -10.09
CA VAL A 395 25.09 16.23 -11.26
C VAL A 395 23.75 16.84 -10.87
N ASP A 396 23.61 18.15 -11.06
CA ASP A 396 22.34 18.87 -10.99
C ASP A 396 21.66 18.83 -12.35
N ASN A 397 20.68 17.93 -12.50
CA ASN A 397 19.96 17.70 -13.75
C ASN A 397 19.13 18.92 -14.18
N HIS A 398 18.84 19.86 -13.27
CA HIS A 398 18.11 21.09 -13.60
C HIS A 398 19.02 22.17 -14.17
N THR A 399 20.23 22.34 -13.64
CA THR A 399 21.16 23.40 -14.08
C THR A 399 22.24 22.93 -15.05
N GLY A 400 22.41 21.61 -15.21
CA GLY A 400 23.48 21.01 -16.01
C GLY A 400 24.87 21.19 -15.40
N GLN A 401 24.95 21.53 -14.11
CA GLN A 401 26.20 21.66 -13.37
C GLN A 401 26.61 20.32 -12.77
N THR A 402 27.90 20.03 -12.84
CA THR A 402 28.53 18.86 -12.22
C THR A 402 29.50 19.35 -11.16
N HIS A 403 29.29 18.91 -9.93
CA HIS A 403 30.12 19.25 -8.77
C HIS A 403 31.04 18.09 -8.46
N ILE A 404 32.35 18.33 -8.48
CA ILE A 404 33.39 17.37 -8.16
C ILE A 404 33.91 17.72 -6.77
N GLN A 405 33.82 16.78 -5.82
CA GLN A 405 34.04 17.07 -4.40
C GLN A 405 34.93 16.01 -3.75
N SER A 406 35.76 16.44 -2.79
CA SER A 406 36.52 15.54 -1.92
C SER A 406 36.54 16.01 -0.47
N LEU A 407 36.54 15.06 0.47
CA LEU A 407 36.74 15.26 1.90
C LEU A 407 38.23 15.27 2.29
N ASP A 408 39.13 14.77 1.44
CA ASP A 408 40.59 14.78 1.67
C ASP A 408 41.18 16.13 1.22
N GLN A 409 41.95 16.79 2.09
CA GLN A 409 42.61 18.06 1.78
C GLN A 409 43.73 17.93 0.74
N ASN A 410 44.22 16.72 0.50
CA ASN A 410 45.31 16.48 -0.44
C ASN A 410 44.83 16.20 -1.88
N ASP A 411 43.52 16.19 -2.12
CA ASP A 411 42.91 15.78 -3.39
C ASP A 411 42.84 16.87 -4.47
N HIS A 412 43.61 17.96 -4.34
CA HIS A 412 43.65 19.01 -5.38
C HIS A 412 44.03 18.47 -6.77
N ALA A 413 44.98 17.53 -6.82
CA ALA A 413 45.38 16.87 -8.06
C ALA A 413 44.25 16.01 -8.62
N TRP A 414 43.62 15.17 -7.78
CA TRP A 414 42.50 14.31 -8.16
C TRP A 414 41.32 15.13 -8.71
N ILE A 415 40.97 16.26 -8.08
CA ILE A 415 39.91 17.17 -8.56
C ILE A 415 40.27 17.70 -9.95
N SER A 416 41.51 18.18 -10.14
CA SER A 416 41.95 18.77 -11.42
C SER A 416 41.96 17.73 -12.55
N GLU A 417 42.45 16.51 -12.26
CA GLU A 417 42.43 15.39 -13.21
C GLU A 417 41.01 14.93 -13.54
N THR A 418 40.12 14.89 -12.54
CA THR A 418 38.71 14.54 -12.72
C THR A 418 38.01 15.57 -13.60
N VAL A 419 38.23 16.87 -13.37
CA VAL A 419 37.70 17.95 -14.21
C VAL A 419 38.20 17.79 -15.65
N ALA A 420 39.50 17.65 -15.85
CA ALA A 420 40.08 17.48 -17.19
C ALA A 420 39.54 16.24 -17.90
N LYS A 421 39.36 15.13 -17.18
CA LYS A 421 38.75 13.90 -17.69
C LYS A 421 37.30 14.15 -18.14
N LEU A 422 36.49 14.82 -17.32
CA LEU A 422 35.10 15.15 -17.65
C LEU A 422 34.98 16.16 -18.80
N GLU A 423 35.93 17.09 -18.95
CA GLU A 423 36.01 18.01 -20.09
C GLU A 423 36.37 17.28 -21.39
N ALA A 424 37.26 16.29 -21.32
CA ALA A 424 37.67 15.48 -22.46
C ALA A 424 36.61 14.46 -22.91
N LEU A 425 35.66 14.09 -22.04
CA LEU A 425 34.58 13.18 -22.42
C LEU A 425 33.76 13.76 -23.58
N SER A 426 33.71 13.05 -24.69
CA SER A 426 32.73 13.35 -25.73
C SER A 426 31.40 12.74 -25.30
N PRO A 427 30.26 13.47 -25.41
CA PRO A 427 28.95 12.85 -25.23
C PRO A 427 28.87 11.60 -26.10
N GLY A 428 28.55 10.46 -25.51
CA GLY A 428 28.51 9.21 -26.25
C GLY A 428 27.51 9.30 -27.39
N LEU A 429 27.97 9.07 -28.63
CA LEU A 429 27.11 8.49 -29.67
C LEU A 429 26.66 7.16 -29.10
N ALA A 430 25.38 7.05 -28.72
CA ALA A 430 24.82 5.82 -28.17
C ALA A 430 25.23 4.65 -29.07
N SER A 431 26.10 3.78 -28.57
CA SER A 431 26.43 2.53 -29.24
C SER A 431 25.15 1.70 -29.23
N ASN A 432 24.35 1.77 -30.30
CA ASN A 432 23.23 0.89 -30.60
C ASN A 432 23.72 -0.54 -30.89
N LYS A 433 24.47 -1.13 -29.96
CA LYS A 433 24.68 -2.57 -29.95
C LYS A 433 23.42 -3.17 -29.37
N HIS A 434 22.59 -3.72 -30.24
CA HIS A 434 21.50 -4.59 -29.85
C HIS A 434 22.09 -5.82 -29.16
N ASP A 435 22.26 -5.77 -27.84
CA ASP A 435 22.58 -6.94 -27.05
C ASP A 435 21.34 -7.83 -26.99
N SER A 436 21.22 -8.72 -27.96
CA SER A 436 20.22 -9.78 -28.01
C SER A 436 20.39 -10.70 -26.79
N PHE A 437 19.30 -10.98 -26.08
CA PHE A 437 19.31 -12.01 -25.03
C PHE A 437 19.71 -13.35 -25.66
N LYS A 438 20.90 -13.86 -25.29
CA LYS A 438 21.41 -15.14 -25.81
C LYS A 438 20.56 -16.33 -25.35
N SER A 439 19.91 -16.22 -24.19
CA SER A 439 18.93 -17.19 -23.70
C SER A 439 17.87 -16.49 -22.85
N LEU A 440 16.70 -17.13 -22.75
CA LEU A 440 15.61 -16.64 -21.91
C LEU A 440 15.93 -16.91 -20.43
N PRO A 441 15.68 -15.95 -19.52
CA PRO A 441 15.83 -16.18 -18.10
C PRO A 441 14.77 -17.18 -17.60
N LYS A 442 15.13 -17.98 -16.59
CA LYS A 442 14.16 -18.80 -15.85
C LYS A 442 13.57 -17.95 -14.73
N VAL A 443 12.29 -17.63 -14.85
CA VAL A 443 11.52 -16.86 -13.86
C VAL A 443 10.67 -17.81 -13.03
N THR A 444 10.83 -17.78 -11.71
CA THR A 444 10.05 -18.57 -10.75
C THR A 444 9.15 -17.64 -9.94
N MET A 445 7.87 -17.61 -10.32
CA MET A 445 6.83 -16.78 -9.70
C MET A 445 6.26 -17.44 -8.44
N PRO A 446 5.72 -16.64 -7.49
CA PRO A 446 4.87 -17.17 -6.44
C PRO A 446 3.61 -17.83 -7.02
N SER A 447 3.04 -18.80 -6.29
CA SER A 447 1.78 -19.43 -6.68
C SER A 447 0.61 -18.46 -6.51
N LYS A 448 -0.13 -18.18 -7.60
CA LYS A 448 -1.36 -17.36 -7.57
C LYS A 448 -2.36 -17.84 -6.52
N GLN A 449 -2.58 -19.15 -6.45
CA GLN A 449 -3.53 -19.75 -5.50
C GLN A 449 -3.06 -19.55 -4.05
N SER A 450 -1.76 -19.69 -3.78
CA SER A 450 -1.19 -19.46 -2.45
C SER A 450 -1.31 -17.98 -2.05
N TYR A 451 -0.95 -17.07 -2.95
CA TYR A 451 -1.03 -15.63 -2.71
C TYR A 451 -2.48 -15.17 -2.44
N ILE A 452 -3.46 -15.60 -3.25
CA ILE A 452 -4.88 -15.31 -3.02
C ILE A 452 -5.36 -15.86 -1.67
N SER A 453 -4.91 -17.05 -1.27
CA SER A 453 -5.24 -17.62 0.04
C SER A 453 -4.71 -16.74 1.17
N LYS A 454 -3.47 -16.22 1.04
CA LYS A 454 -2.85 -15.32 2.01
C LYS A 454 -3.55 -13.96 2.07
N ILE A 455 -4.02 -13.43 0.94
CA ILE A 455 -4.87 -12.21 0.93
C ILE A 455 -6.15 -12.46 1.74
N LYS A 456 -6.82 -13.59 1.56
CA LYS A 456 -8.04 -13.92 2.33
C LYS A 456 -7.76 -14.02 3.83
N GLN A 457 -6.62 -14.61 4.22
CA GLN A 457 -6.19 -14.65 5.63
C GLN A 457 -5.88 -13.24 6.17
N ALA A 458 -5.15 -12.42 5.41
CA ALA A 458 -4.89 -11.03 5.75
C ALA A 458 -6.20 -10.26 6.00
N LYS A 459 -7.19 -10.40 5.11
CA LYS A 459 -8.51 -9.78 5.29
C LYS A 459 -9.21 -10.25 6.57
N GLU A 460 -9.09 -11.52 6.95
CA GLU A 460 -9.67 -11.99 8.23
C GLU A 460 -9.03 -11.31 9.43
N TYR A 461 -7.70 -11.09 9.44
CA TYR A 461 -7.04 -10.28 10.47
C TYR A 461 -7.55 -8.84 10.51
N LEU A 462 -7.88 -8.26 9.35
CA LEU A 462 -8.51 -6.94 9.32
C LEU A 462 -9.92 -7.00 9.93
N TYR A 463 -10.72 -8.01 9.59
CA TYR A 463 -12.09 -8.18 10.10
C TYR A 463 -12.16 -8.50 11.60
N SER A 464 -11.14 -9.15 12.17
CA SER A 464 -11.01 -9.39 13.61
C SER A 464 -10.52 -8.17 14.39
N GLY A 465 -10.04 -7.13 13.71
CA GLY A 465 -9.51 -5.92 14.33
C GLY A 465 -8.01 -5.98 14.64
N ASP A 466 -7.30 -7.04 14.25
CA ASP A 466 -5.86 -7.19 14.49
C ASP A 466 -5.01 -6.18 13.73
N SER A 467 -5.50 -5.66 12.60
CA SER A 467 -4.84 -4.61 11.82
C SER A 467 -5.86 -3.83 10.97
N TYR A 468 -5.45 -2.70 10.41
CA TYR A 468 -6.26 -1.85 9.53
C TYR A 468 -5.88 -2.01 8.05
N GLU A 469 -4.59 -2.24 7.79
CA GLU A 469 -3.96 -2.46 6.48
C GLU A 469 -2.79 -3.43 6.63
N LEU A 470 -2.58 -4.33 5.67
CA LEU A 470 -1.42 -5.24 5.63
C LEU A 470 -0.78 -5.21 4.24
N CYS A 471 0.47 -4.78 4.11
CA CYS A 471 1.18 -4.76 2.83
C CYS A 471 1.77 -6.16 2.55
N LEU A 472 0.99 -7.03 1.91
CA LEU A 472 1.38 -8.40 1.61
C LEU A 472 2.26 -8.45 0.36
N THR A 473 3.41 -9.11 0.47
CA THR A 473 4.40 -9.19 -0.61
C THR A 473 4.79 -10.62 -0.94
N ALA A 474 5.39 -10.79 -2.10
CA ALA A 474 6.00 -12.03 -2.55
C ALA A 474 7.27 -11.74 -3.36
N GLN A 475 8.17 -12.71 -3.40
CA GLN A 475 9.40 -12.63 -4.18
C GLN A 475 9.34 -13.54 -5.41
N THR A 476 9.87 -13.02 -6.52
CA THR A 476 10.11 -13.74 -7.76
C THR A 476 11.60 -13.97 -7.93
N GLN A 477 12.00 -15.21 -8.18
CA GLN A 477 13.40 -15.58 -8.39
C GLN A 477 13.71 -15.65 -9.89
N ILE A 478 14.85 -15.12 -10.30
CA ILE A 478 15.30 -15.06 -11.70
C ILE A 478 16.69 -15.69 -11.80
N ALA A 479 16.77 -16.78 -12.54
CA ALA A 479 18.02 -17.40 -12.92
C ALA A 479 18.34 -17.06 -14.39
N THR A 480 19.46 -16.39 -14.64
CA THR A 480 19.84 -15.91 -15.97
C THR A 480 21.35 -16.02 -16.16
N PRO A 481 21.87 -16.31 -17.36
CA PRO A 481 23.30 -16.11 -17.60
C PRO A 481 23.64 -14.61 -17.53
N PRO A 482 24.92 -14.28 -17.33
CA PRO A 482 25.42 -12.91 -17.49
C PRO A 482 25.03 -12.34 -18.85
N LEU A 483 24.62 -11.08 -18.88
CA LEU A 483 24.10 -10.44 -20.08
C LEU A 483 25.19 -10.22 -21.14
N THR A 484 26.40 -9.89 -20.69
CA THR A 484 27.58 -9.74 -21.54
C THR A 484 28.77 -10.44 -20.87
N THR A 485 29.78 -10.80 -21.67
CA THR A 485 31.05 -11.35 -21.18
C THR A 485 32.19 -10.33 -21.28
N THR A 486 31.91 -9.14 -21.82
CA THR A 486 32.89 -8.10 -22.14
C THR A 486 32.71 -6.83 -21.31
N SER A 487 31.55 -6.65 -20.68
CA SER A 487 31.21 -5.52 -19.81
C SER A 487 30.45 -6.02 -18.58
N SER A 488 30.17 -5.11 -17.64
CA SER A 488 29.35 -5.37 -16.46
C SER A 488 27.92 -5.76 -16.83
N SER A 489 27.56 -7.01 -16.56
CA SER A 489 26.21 -7.56 -16.75
C SER A 489 25.20 -6.78 -15.91
N SER A 490 25.55 -6.47 -14.65
CA SER A 490 24.68 -5.72 -13.74
C SER A 490 24.46 -4.27 -14.17
N TRP A 491 25.48 -3.61 -14.72
CA TRP A 491 25.36 -2.25 -15.26
C TRP A 491 24.50 -2.18 -16.52
N GLU A 492 24.65 -3.12 -17.44
CA GLU A 492 23.80 -3.18 -18.64
C GLU A 492 22.33 -3.43 -18.28
N ARG A 493 22.06 -4.27 -17.27
CA ARG A 493 20.71 -4.43 -16.72
C ARG A 493 20.19 -3.14 -16.10
N TYR A 494 21.01 -2.41 -15.35
CA TYR A 494 20.63 -1.11 -14.80
C TYR A 494 20.21 -0.13 -15.90
N LYS A 495 21.03 0.03 -16.96
CA LYS A 495 20.71 0.93 -18.08
C LYS A 495 19.36 0.56 -18.75
N ARG A 496 19.07 -0.74 -18.87
CA ARG A 496 17.77 -1.23 -19.38
C ARG A 496 16.62 -0.92 -18.43
N LEU A 497 16.80 -1.12 -17.12
CA LEU A 497 15.80 -0.78 -16.11
C LEU A 497 15.52 0.74 -16.14
N ARG A 498 16.57 1.55 -16.09
CA ARG A 498 16.52 3.01 -16.18
C ARG A 498 15.77 3.49 -17.42
N LYS A 499 16.00 2.87 -18.58
CA LYS A 499 15.32 3.23 -19.84
C LYS A 499 13.84 2.82 -19.84
N SER A 500 13.52 1.63 -19.32
CA SER A 500 12.17 1.05 -19.41
C SER A 500 11.23 1.46 -18.29
N ASN A 501 11.78 1.88 -17.14
CA ASN A 501 11.05 2.32 -15.96
C ASN A 501 11.84 3.44 -15.24
N PRO A 502 11.99 4.63 -15.85
CA PRO A 502 12.72 5.73 -15.23
C PRO A 502 11.98 6.23 -13.98
N ALA A 503 12.71 6.52 -12.91
CA ALA A 503 12.12 6.92 -11.62
C ALA A 503 12.96 7.99 -10.90
N PRO A 504 12.34 8.86 -10.08
CA PRO A 504 13.01 9.96 -9.38
C PRO A 504 14.01 9.51 -8.31
N HIS A 505 13.86 8.29 -7.79
CA HIS A 505 14.74 7.72 -6.78
C HIS A 505 15.30 6.38 -7.28
N SER A 506 16.09 6.41 -8.35
CA SER A 506 16.74 5.23 -8.91
C SER A 506 18.11 5.01 -8.24
N ALA A 507 18.66 3.79 -8.31
CA ALA A 507 20.01 3.53 -7.83
C ALA A 507 20.67 2.34 -8.51
N TYR A 508 22.00 2.40 -8.60
CA TYR A 508 22.86 1.28 -8.92
C TYR A 508 23.93 1.15 -7.85
N ILE A 509 23.81 0.13 -7.01
CA ILE A 509 24.68 -0.10 -5.85
C ILE A 509 25.26 -1.51 -5.99
N ARG A 510 26.55 -1.61 -6.33
CA ARG A 510 27.30 -2.85 -6.40
C ARG A 510 28.34 -2.85 -5.29
N LEU A 511 27.96 -3.41 -4.14
CA LEU A 511 28.75 -3.50 -2.92
C LEU A 511 28.73 -4.95 -2.43
N GLN A 512 29.72 -5.75 -2.81
CA GLN A 512 29.79 -7.16 -2.42
C GLN A 512 29.59 -7.33 -0.89
N PRO A 513 28.78 -8.30 -0.44
CA PRO A 513 28.19 -9.41 -1.21
C PRO A 513 26.81 -9.07 -1.82
N SER A 514 26.46 -7.81 -2.07
CA SER A 514 25.15 -7.40 -2.57
C SER A 514 25.22 -6.48 -3.78
N THR A 515 24.35 -6.72 -4.76
CA THR A 515 24.11 -5.81 -5.88
C THR A 515 22.64 -5.44 -5.96
N LEU A 516 22.33 -4.14 -5.97
CA LEU A 516 20.98 -3.57 -6.06
C LEU A 516 20.84 -2.70 -7.32
N LEU A 517 19.78 -2.97 -8.07
CA LEU A 517 19.30 -2.19 -9.21
C LEU A 517 17.91 -1.66 -8.86
N SER A 518 17.76 -0.35 -8.68
CA SER A 518 16.52 0.25 -8.22
C SER A 518 15.96 1.27 -9.21
N SER A 519 14.63 1.25 -9.37
CA SER A 519 13.83 2.27 -10.07
C SER A 519 12.67 2.73 -9.18
N SER A 520 12.99 3.10 -7.93
CA SER A 520 11.96 3.44 -6.94
C SER A 520 11.29 4.78 -7.22
N PRO A 521 9.96 4.84 -7.19
CA PRO A 521 9.22 6.10 -7.29
C PRO A 521 9.06 6.81 -5.94
N GLU A 522 9.31 6.14 -4.81
CA GLU A 522 8.91 6.61 -3.49
C GLU A 522 10.11 7.03 -2.63
N ARG A 523 10.12 8.29 -2.21
CA ARG A 523 11.01 8.78 -1.14
C ARG A 523 10.44 8.35 0.20
N PHE A 524 11.25 7.64 0.99
CA PHE A 524 10.90 7.31 2.36
C PHE A 524 11.08 8.52 3.28
N LEU A 525 12.31 9.01 3.38
CA LEU A 525 12.67 10.09 4.31
C LEU A 525 13.80 10.94 3.72
N SER A 526 13.57 12.25 3.64
CA SER A 526 14.64 13.24 3.45
C SER A 526 14.76 14.13 4.66
N TYR A 527 15.99 14.51 5.03
CA TYR A 527 16.24 15.49 6.08
C TYR A 527 17.32 16.50 5.67
N THR A 528 17.01 17.78 5.89
CA THR A 528 17.94 18.88 5.59
C THR A 528 19.06 18.97 6.63
N ARG A 529 20.14 19.68 6.27
CA ARG A 529 21.22 20.01 7.21
C ARG A 529 20.72 20.96 8.29
N SER A 530 21.38 20.91 9.44
CA SER A 530 21.22 21.93 10.48
C SER A 530 21.85 23.28 10.06
N PRO A 531 21.42 24.40 10.66
CA PRO A 531 20.25 24.53 11.56
C PRO A 531 18.91 24.57 10.79
N ASN A 532 17.80 24.35 11.50
CA ASN A 532 16.43 24.26 11.00
C ASN A 532 16.17 22.98 10.20
N THR A 533 16.63 21.86 10.74
CA THR A 533 16.44 20.54 10.15
C THR A 533 14.95 20.27 9.90
N VAL A 534 14.61 20.04 8.64
CA VAL A 534 13.27 19.62 8.19
C VAL A 534 13.35 18.17 7.76
N CYS A 535 12.55 17.32 8.39
CA CYS A 535 12.39 15.93 7.98
C CYS A 535 11.09 15.80 7.20
N GLN A 536 11.13 15.20 6.01
CA GLN A 536 10.00 15.08 5.11
C GLN A 536 9.84 13.64 4.65
N LEU A 537 8.62 13.12 4.74
CA LEU A 537 8.21 11.84 4.19
C LEU A 537 7.10 12.06 3.15
N ARG A 538 7.12 11.29 2.07
CA ARG A 538 6.19 11.44 0.92
C ARG A 538 5.56 10.09 0.52
N PRO A 539 4.63 9.55 1.31
CA PRO A 539 3.97 8.29 0.95
C PRO A 539 3.16 8.45 -0.34
N ILE A 540 3.21 7.42 -1.17
CA ILE A 540 2.49 7.36 -2.45
C ILE A 540 1.48 6.21 -2.38
N LYS A 541 0.24 6.47 -2.80
CA LYS A 541 -0.79 5.44 -3.03
C LYS A 541 -1.49 5.72 -4.35
N GLY A 542 -2.00 4.70 -5.03
CA GLY A 542 -2.65 4.85 -6.33
C GLY A 542 -1.74 5.36 -7.45
N THR A 543 -1.85 4.78 -8.63
CA THR A 543 -1.07 5.23 -9.80
C THR A 543 -1.88 5.02 -11.06
N VAL A 544 -2.02 6.08 -11.85
CA VAL A 544 -2.68 6.01 -13.16
C VAL A 544 -1.65 6.32 -14.23
N ARG A 545 -1.50 5.43 -15.21
CA ARG A 545 -0.59 5.64 -16.35
C ARG A 545 -1.08 6.81 -17.19
N LYS A 546 -0.18 7.64 -17.70
CA LYS A 546 -0.53 8.67 -18.69
C LYS A 546 -0.88 8.05 -20.04
N SER A 547 -1.95 8.53 -20.65
CA SER A 547 -2.32 8.31 -22.04
C SER A 547 -3.04 9.55 -22.58
N PRO A 548 -3.20 9.72 -23.90
CA PRO A 548 -3.93 10.86 -24.47
C PRO A 548 -5.34 11.05 -23.90
N GLU A 549 -6.00 9.97 -23.45
CA GLU A 549 -7.33 10.01 -22.86
C GLU A 549 -7.33 10.35 -21.35
N ILE A 550 -6.20 10.18 -20.65
CA ILE A 550 -6.08 10.38 -19.20
C ILE A 550 -5.59 11.79 -18.90
N THR A 551 -6.55 12.72 -18.86
CA THR A 551 -6.32 14.09 -18.38
C THR A 551 -6.15 14.13 -16.85
N ARG A 552 -5.63 15.24 -16.32
CA ARG A 552 -5.53 15.47 -14.88
C ARG A 552 -6.87 15.27 -14.15
N ALA A 553 -7.97 15.78 -14.71
CA ALA A 553 -9.30 15.65 -14.11
C ALA A 553 -9.76 14.18 -14.03
N VAL A 554 -9.42 13.36 -15.04
CA VAL A 554 -9.69 11.92 -15.03
C VAL A 554 -8.86 11.22 -13.96
N ALA A 555 -7.57 11.56 -13.85
CA ALA A 555 -6.69 11.03 -12.81
C ALA A 555 -7.14 11.44 -11.40
N GLU A 556 -7.53 12.69 -11.19
CA GLU A 556 -8.08 13.19 -9.92
C GLU A 556 -9.36 12.44 -9.53
N LYS A 557 -10.27 12.20 -10.48
CA LYS A 557 -11.46 11.40 -10.23
C LYS A 557 -11.13 9.94 -9.89
N ALA A 558 -10.15 9.34 -10.57
CA ALA A 558 -9.77 7.95 -10.35
C ALA A 558 -8.99 7.73 -9.05
N LEU A 559 -8.16 8.70 -8.63
CA LEU A 559 -7.29 8.59 -7.46
C LEU A 559 -7.90 9.27 -6.24
N ALA A 560 -7.99 10.60 -6.24
CA ALA A 560 -8.53 11.36 -5.11
C ALA A 560 -10.04 11.16 -4.93
N GLY A 561 -10.75 10.76 -5.99
CA GLY A 561 -12.16 10.36 -5.92
C GLY A 561 -12.40 8.93 -5.46
N SER A 562 -11.37 8.08 -5.36
CA SER A 562 -11.50 6.70 -4.91
C SER A 562 -11.44 6.61 -3.38
N PRO A 563 -12.52 6.17 -2.69
CA PRO A 563 -12.50 5.99 -1.25
C PRO A 563 -11.45 4.99 -0.78
N LYS A 564 -11.12 3.97 -1.60
CA LYS A 564 -10.08 2.98 -1.31
C LYS A 564 -8.70 3.66 -1.25
N GLU A 565 -8.31 4.36 -2.30
CA GLU A 565 -6.98 4.98 -2.42
C GLU A 565 -6.76 6.06 -1.34
N VAL A 566 -7.79 6.87 -1.07
CA VAL A 566 -7.74 7.90 -0.02
C VAL A 566 -7.64 7.27 1.37
N ALA A 567 -8.39 6.19 1.65
CA ALA A 567 -8.33 5.50 2.93
C ALA A 567 -6.96 4.85 3.17
N GLU A 568 -6.40 4.19 2.16
CA GLU A 568 -5.04 3.62 2.20
C GLU A 568 -3.98 4.70 2.46
N ASN A 569 -4.05 5.82 1.74
CA ASN A 569 -3.10 6.90 1.96
C ASN A 569 -3.25 7.51 3.36
N LEU A 570 -4.49 7.71 3.83
CA LEU A 570 -4.79 8.28 5.14
C LEU A 570 -4.23 7.42 6.29
N MET A 571 -4.37 6.10 6.23
CA MET A 571 -3.79 5.19 7.22
C MET A 571 -2.27 5.36 7.32
N ILE A 572 -1.59 5.46 6.18
CA ILE A 572 -0.14 5.66 6.14
C ILE A 572 0.26 7.08 6.58
N VAL A 573 -0.52 8.10 6.24
CA VAL A 573 -0.28 9.48 6.70
C VAL A 573 -0.35 9.58 8.22
N ASP A 574 -1.39 9.01 8.84
CA ASP A 574 -1.50 9.04 10.30
C ASP A 574 -0.41 8.20 10.98
N LEU A 575 0.04 7.09 10.38
CA LEU A 575 1.18 6.31 10.87
C LEU A 575 2.49 7.13 10.81
N ILE A 576 2.74 7.83 9.70
CA ILE A 576 3.94 8.68 9.56
C ILE A 576 3.91 9.85 10.55
N ARG A 577 2.73 10.45 10.77
CA ARG A 577 2.57 11.49 11.80
C ARG A 577 2.91 10.93 13.18
N HIS A 578 2.52 9.70 13.48
CA HIS A 578 2.85 9.05 14.75
C HIS A 578 4.35 8.84 14.91
N ASP A 579 5.03 8.35 13.87
CA ASP A 579 6.49 8.17 13.90
C ASP A 579 7.19 9.51 14.15
N LEU A 580 6.80 10.57 13.42
CA LEU A 580 7.38 11.89 13.60
C LEU A 580 7.05 12.51 14.96
N HIS A 581 5.80 12.41 15.44
CA HIS A 581 5.41 12.89 16.76
C HIS A 581 6.14 12.13 17.88
N GLY A 582 6.45 10.85 17.69
CA GLY A 582 7.26 10.05 18.60
C GLY A 582 8.67 10.60 18.76
N ALA A 583 9.31 11.01 17.66
CA ALA A 583 10.68 11.51 17.66
C ALA A 583 10.81 13.03 17.93
N LEU A 584 9.86 13.85 17.45
CA LEU A 584 9.96 15.32 17.42
C LEU A 584 8.99 16.03 18.37
N GLY A 585 8.00 15.34 18.90
CA GLY A 585 6.90 15.96 19.63
C GLY A 585 5.90 16.67 18.72
N GLU A 586 5.36 17.81 19.13
CA GLU A 586 4.20 18.45 18.50
C GLU A 586 4.46 19.05 17.11
N SER A 587 5.73 19.26 16.73
CA SER A 587 6.14 19.99 15.52
C SER A 587 6.05 19.13 14.24
N VAL A 588 4.85 18.69 13.88
CA VAL A 588 4.57 17.88 12.69
C VAL A 588 3.39 18.44 11.91
N ASP A 589 3.58 18.66 10.61
CA ASP A 589 2.59 19.24 9.71
C ASP A 589 2.34 18.33 8.50
N VAL A 590 1.07 18.16 8.11
CA VAL A 590 0.71 17.58 6.80
C VAL A 590 0.56 18.72 5.80
N LYS A 591 1.60 18.98 5.00
CA LYS A 591 1.65 20.08 4.02
C LYS A 591 0.76 19.83 2.81
N GLN A 592 0.62 18.57 2.42
CA GLN A 592 -0.22 18.13 1.32
C GLN A 592 -0.85 16.80 1.69
N PHE A 593 -2.14 16.63 1.40
CA PHE A 593 -2.89 15.42 1.70
C PHE A 593 -3.66 14.94 0.47
N CYS A 594 -3.39 13.72 0.03
CA CYS A 594 -4.02 13.07 -1.12
C CYS A 594 -4.09 13.98 -2.36
N SER A 595 -3.00 14.66 -2.67
CA SER A 595 -2.89 15.52 -3.86
C SER A 595 -2.43 14.69 -5.05
N VAL A 596 -3.07 14.87 -6.21
CA VAL A 596 -2.59 14.24 -7.44
C VAL A 596 -1.40 15.03 -7.99
N GLU A 597 -0.24 14.40 -8.02
CA GLU A 597 0.98 14.92 -8.62
C GLU A 597 1.22 14.32 -10.02
N GLU A 598 1.80 15.15 -10.88
CA GLU A 598 2.13 14.80 -12.26
C GLU A 598 3.59 14.34 -12.36
N TYR A 599 3.80 13.11 -12.82
CA TYR A 599 5.12 12.56 -13.13
C TYR A 599 5.25 12.37 -14.63
N GLU A 600 6.45 12.07 -15.11
CA GLU A 600 6.73 11.95 -16.54
C GLU A 600 5.79 10.95 -17.26
N THR A 601 5.56 9.78 -16.66
CA THR A 601 4.81 8.67 -17.27
C THR A 601 3.50 8.34 -16.56
N VAL A 602 3.24 8.91 -15.38
CA VAL A 602 2.13 8.54 -14.51
C VAL A 602 1.57 9.74 -13.74
N TRP A 603 0.36 9.59 -13.21
CA TRP A 603 -0.24 10.43 -12.17
C TRP A 603 -0.26 9.63 -10.85
N GLN A 604 0.07 10.27 -9.73
CA GLN A 604 0.16 9.60 -8.43
C GLN A 604 -0.54 10.39 -7.32
N LEU A 605 -1.14 9.70 -6.36
CA LEU A 605 -1.69 10.34 -5.15
C LEU A 605 -0.58 10.43 -4.10
N VAL A 606 -0.20 11.66 -3.76
CA VAL A 606 0.92 11.97 -2.88
C VAL A 606 0.43 12.76 -1.67
N SER A 607 0.97 12.42 -0.51
CA SER A 607 0.90 13.25 0.69
C SER A 607 2.29 13.69 1.11
N VAL A 608 2.40 14.84 1.78
CA VAL A 608 3.68 15.40 2.24
C VAL A 608 3.56 15.71 3.72
N ILE A 609 4.34 15.00 4.53
CA ILE A 609 4.39 15.18 5.99
C ILE A 609 5.76 15.73 6.35
N GLU A 610 5.80 16.82 7.10
CA GLU A 610 7.02 17.46 7.57
C GLU A 610 7.10 17.50 9.09
N GLY A 611 8.25 17.18 9.63
CA GLY A 611 8.60 17.38 11.04
C GLY A 611 9.76 18.37 11.17
N ARG A 612 9.74 19.19 12.22
CA ARG A 612 10.82 20.14 12.55
C ARG A 612 11.25 19.96 13.99
N ALA A 613 12.54 20.14 14.26
CA ALA A 613 13.03 20.20 15.64
C ALA A 613 12.32 21.35 16.39
N GLY A 614 11.89 21.12 17.63
CA GLY A 614 11.29 22.16 18.45
C GLY A 614 12.29 23.30 18.77
N THR A 615 11.78 24.51 18.96
CA THR A 615 12.57 25.73 19.22
C THR A 615 13.41 25.67 20.51
N THR A 616 13.16 24.69 21.38
CA THR A 616 13.82 24.51 22.68
C THR A 616 14.95 23.47 22.69
N SER A 617 15.20 22.76 21.58
CA SER A 617 16.27 21.77 21.46
C SER A 617 17.43 22.30 20.62
N THR A 618 18.67 22.17 21.10
CA THR A 618 19.86 22.33 20.25
C THR A 618 19.86 21.21 19.20
N GLU A 619 19.68 21.58 17.93
CA GLU A 619 19.67 20.61 16.83
C GLU A 619 21.02 19.88 16.71
N SER A 620 20.97 18.55 16.64
CA SER A 620 22.12 17.69 16.34
C SER A 620 22.16 17.35 14.84
N HIS A 621 23.36 17.21 14.27
CA HIS A 621 23.55 16.67 12.90
C HIS A 621 23.06 15.22 12.74
N GLU A 622 22.68 14.56 13.84
CA GLU A 622 22.18 13.18 13.90
C GLU A 622 20.66 13.09 13.96
N LEU A 623 19.94 14.22 14.05
CA LEU A 623 18.48 14.22 14.24
C LEU A 623 17.76 13.41 13.13
N GLY A 624 18.14 13.63 11.88
CA GLY A 624 17.57 12.89 10.75
C GLY A 624 17.85 11.39 10.79
N TRP A 625 19.02 10.99 11.32
CA TRP A 625 19.37 9.58 11.50
C TRP A 625 18.52 8.92 12.60
N HIS A 626 18.27 9.63 13.70
CA HIS A 626 17.36 9.15 14.74
C HIS A 626 15.92 9.01 14.23
N ILE A 627 15.46 9.92 13.39
CA ILE A 627 14.13 9.83 12.77
C ILE A 627 14.05 8.66 11.80
N LEU A 628 15.12 8.38 11.05
CA LEU A 628 15.20 7.20 10.19
C LEU A 628 15.07 5.91 11.02
N GLU A 629 15.84 5.77 12.10
CA GLU A 629 15.76 4.65 13.05
C GLU A 629 14.34 4.46 13.58
N HIS A 630 13.70 5.55 14.02
CA HIS A 630 12.36 5.50 14.63
C HIS A 630 11.23 5.23 13.63
N SER A 631 11.42 5.60 12.36
CA SER A 631 10.37 5.46 11.34
C SER A 631 10.43 4.13 10.60
N LEU A 632 11.57 3.43 10.61
CA LEU A 632 11.72 2.15 9.91
C LEU A 632 10.93 1.01 10.59
N PRO A 633 10.51 -0.01 9.82
CA PRO A 633 10.51 -0.07 8.35
C PRO A 633 9.43 0.86 7.73
N PRO A 634 9.49 1.15 6.42
CA PRO A 634 8.52 2.05 5.78
C PRO A 634 7.07 1.60 5.98
N GLY A 635 6.21 2.49 6.49
CA GLY A 635 4.81 2.18 6.80
C GLY A 635 4.00 1.69 5.60
N SER A 636 4.27 2.24 4.41
CA SER A 636 3.67 1.81 3.13
C SER A 636 4.03 0.37 2.75
N MET A 637 5.10 -0.16 3.33
CA MET A 637 5.56 -1.54 3.18
C MET A 637 5.27 -2.39 4.41
N THR A 638 4.57 -1.91 5.44
CA THR A 638 4.10 -2.76 6.55
C THR A 638 2.59 -2.89 6.53
N GLY A 639 1.88 -1.80 6.77
CA GLY A 639 0.54 -1.82 7.35
C GLY A 639 0.49 -1.12 8.69
N ALA A 640 -0.73 -0.93 9.20
CA ALA A 640 -1.02 -0.17 10.40
C ALA A 640 -2.03 -0.94 11.29
N PRO A 641 -1.76 -1.14 12.59
CA PRO A 641 -0.58 -0.71 13.34
C PRO A 641 0.70 -1.46 12.95
N LYS A 642 1.84 -0.76 12.94
CA LYS A 642 3.12 -1.22 12.37
C LYS A 642 3.62 -2.53 13.00
N LYS A 643 3.77 -2.58 14.33
CA LYS A 643 4.28 -3.76 15.06
C LYS A 643 3.43 -5.01 14.80
N ARG A 644 2.12 -4.91 15.05
CA ARG A 644 1.17 -6.01 14.86
C ARG A 644 1.07 -6.48 13.41
N SER A 645 1.13 -5.54 12.46
CA SER A 645 1.14 -5.86 11.03
C SER A 645 2.39 -6.66 10.63
N VAL A 646 3.55 -6.31 11.15
CA VAL A 646 4.80 -7.05 10.92
C VAL A 646 4.72 -8.47 11.49
N GLU A 647 4.18 -8.64 12.71
CA GLU A 647 3.98 -9.97 13.32
C GLU A 647 3.10 -10.86 12.43
N ILE A 648 2.00 -10.31 11.91
CA ILE A 648 1.09 -11.03 11.01
C ILE A 648 1.78 -11.36 9.67
N LEU A 649 2.49 -10.40 9.09
CA LEU A 649 3.18 -10.59 7.81
C LEU A 649 4.30 -11.63 7.89
N GLN A 650 5.05 -11.70 9.00
CA GLN A 650 6.07 -12.73 9.20
C GLN A 650 5.48 -14.14 9.11
N HIS A 651 4.22 -14.32 9.54
CA HIS A 651 3.49 -15.59 9.44
C HIS A 651 2.91 -15.83 8.04
N LEU A 652 2.39 -14.79 7.37
CA LEU A 652 1.76 -14.92 6.06
C LEU A 652 2.78 -15.09 4.92
N GLU A 653 3.93 -14.43 4.99
CA GLU A 653 4.95 -14.44 3.94
C GLU A 653 5.87 -15.66 4.06
N ASP A 654 6.24 -16.26 2.93
CA ASP A 654 7.04 -17.50 2.93
C ASP A 654 8.51 -17.24 3.32
N GLU A 655 9.02 -16.06 3.01
CA GLU A 655 10.44 -15.70 3.07
C GLU A 655 10.59 -14.32 3.71
N ASP A 656 11.79 -13.99 4.19
CA ASP A 656 12.14 -12.62 4.57
C ASP A 656 12.24 -11.71 3.34
N ARG A 657 12.11 -10.40 3.54
CA ARG A 657 12.10 -9.44 2.44
C ARG A 657 13.50 -8.98 2.04
N GLY A 658 14.42 -8.93 2.99
CA GLY A 658 15.82 -8.57 2.78
C GLY A 658 15.96 -7.13 2.27
N ILE A 659 16.65 -6.97 1.14
CA ILE A 659 16.88 -5.65 0.52
C ILE A 659 15.54 -5.02 0.07
N TYR A 660 14.59 -5.83 -0.39
CA TYR A 660 13.26 -5.37 -0.80
C TYR A 660 12.45 -4.88 0.41
N SER A 661 11.64 -3.84 0.21
CA SER A 661 10.90 -3.14 1.28
C SER A 661 11.76 -2.46 2.35
N GLY A 662 13.09 -2.57 2.28
CA GLY A 662 14.02 -1.75 3.06
C GLY A 662 14.13 -0.33 2.48
N VAL A 663 15.28 0.31 2.73
CA VAL A 663 15.60 1.63 2.17
C VAL A 663 17.02 1.70 1.63
N PHE A 664 17.24 2.56 0.63
CA PHE A 664 18.57 2.90 0.14
C PHE A 664 18.71 4.40 -0.02
N GLY A 665 19.93 4.92 0.10
CA GLY A 665 20.14 6.36 0.13
C GLY A 665 21.50 6.75 0.67
N TYR A 666 21.55 7.94 1.26
CA TYR A 666 22.78 8.48 1.83
C TYR A 666 22.60 9.20 3.16
N TRP A 667 23.68 9.23 3.94
CA TRP A 667 23.87 10.13 5.08
C TRP A 667 25.14 10.95 4.88
N CYS A 668 24.98 12.25 4.64
CA CYS A 668 26.08 13.15 4.35
C CYS A 668 26.82 13.55 5.65
N VAL A 669 28.14 13.72 5.56
CA VAL A 669 29.01 14.22 6.65
C VAL A 669 28.63 15.59 7.22
N SER A 670 27.71 16.30 6.58
CA SER A 670 27.18 17.60 7.03
C SER A 670 25.85 17.48 7.79
N GLY A 671 25.29 16.28 7.90
CA GLY A 671 24.05 16.00 8.62
C GLY A 671 22.79 15.88 7.76
N GLY A 672 22.87 16.13 6.44
CA GLY A 672 21.75 15.90 5.52
C GLY A 672 21.63 14.44 5.05
N GLY A 673 20.46 14.03 4.58
CA GLY A 673 20.23 12.68 4.06
C GLY A 673 18.96 12.55 3.24
N ASP A 674 18.93 11.55 2.36
CA ASP A 674 17.77 11.21 1.52
C ASP A 674 17.75 9.70 1.32
N TRP A 675 16.62 9.07 1.66
CA TRP A 675 16.42 7.63 1.66
C TRP A 675 15.12 7.30 0.93
N SER A 676 15.19 6.34 0.01
CA SER A 676 14.07 5.86 -0.79
C SER A 676 13.68 4.44 -0.38
N VAL A 677 12.39 4.12 -0.49
CA VAL A 677 11.89 2.75 -0.26
C VAL A 677 12.43 1.83 -1.36
N THR A 678 12.92 0.65 -1.01
CA THR A 678 13.42 -0.33 -1.99
C THR A 678 12.29 -1.11 -2.65
N ILE A 679 11.59 -0.45 -3.58
CA ILE A 679 10.53 -1.01 -4.42
C ILE A 679 10.83 -0.77 -5.90
N ARG A 680 10.21 -1.57 -6.78
CA ARG A 680 10.52 -1.58 -8.22
C ARG A 680 12.02 -1.76 -8.46
N SER A 681 12.60 -2.70 -7.72
CA SER A 681 14.04 -2.99 -7.69
C SER A 681 14.28 -4.47 -7.88
N CYS A 682 15.45 -4.83 -8.38
CA CYS A 682 15.96 -6.19 -8.33
C CYS A 682 17.32 -6.21 -7.65
N PHE A 683 17.63 -7.31 -6.98
CA PHE A 683 18.89 -7.47 -6.28
C PHE A 683 19.42 -8.89 -6.41
N LYS A 684 20.73 -9.04 -6.25
CA LYS A 684 21.41 -10.33 -6.13
C LYS A 684 22.35 -10.30 -4.95
N TYR A 685 22.64 -11.48 -4.44
CA TYR A 685 23.73 -11.68 -3.50
C TYR A 685 24.89 -12.36 -4.24
N ASP A 686 26.02 -11.67 -4.30
CA ASP A 686 27.22 -12.17 -4.98
C ASP A 686 27.93 -13.16 -4.05
N GLU A 687 28.25 -14.36 -4.55
CA GLU A 687 29.08 -15.32 -3.81
C GLU A 687 30.55 -14.84 -3.79
N GLU A 688 31.25 -15.14 -2.70
CA GLU A 688 32.66 -14.78 -2.54
C GLU A 688 33.53 -15.51 -3.59
N ILE A 689 34.04 -14.78 -4.58
CA ILE A 689 34.85 -15.30 -5.69
C ILE A 689 36.30 -15.55 -5.21
N ALA A 690 36.49 -16.38 -4.19
CA ALA A 690 37.81 -16.86 -3.81
C ALA A 690 38.20 -18.05 -4.71
N GLY A 691 38.70 -17.74 -5.91
CA GLY A 691 39.36 -18.73 -6.79
C GLY A 691 38.45 -19.72 -7.53
N ARG A 692 37.14 -19.48 -7.61
CA ARG A 692 36.20 -20.24 -8.46
C ARG A 692 35.85 -19.46 -9.72
N GLU A 693 35.66 -20.17 -10.84
CA GLU A 693 35.10 -19.56 -12.06
C GLU A 693 33.75 -18.89 -11.73
N ALA A 694 33.52 -17.69 -12.29
CA ALA A 694 32.25 -16.99 -12.10
C ALA A 694 31.08 -17.91 -12.49
N PRO A 695 30.03 -18.01 -11.67
CA PRO A 695 28.93 -18.91 -11.97
C PRO A 695 28.32 -18.57 -13.34
N SER A 696 28.04 -19.61 -14.13
CA SER A 696 27.43 -19.47 -15.46
C SER A 696 26.00 -18.90 -15.42
N VAL A 697 25.42 -18.79 -14.22
CA VAL A 697 24.07 -18.32 -13.95
C VAL A 697 24.08 -17.37 -12.76
N GLU A 698 23.57 -16.16 -12.95
CA GLU A 698 23.26 -15.17 -11.92
C GLU A 698 21.88 -15.48 -11.31
N GLN A 699 21.76 -15.34 -9.98
CA GLN A 699 20.49 -15.45 -9.25
C GLN A 699 20.06 -14.06 -8.77
N TRP A 700 18.92 -13.58 -9.26
CA TRP A 700 18.34 -12.30 -8.89
C TRP A 700 16.96 -12.49 -8.26
N ALA A 701 16.60 -11.60 -7.34
CA ALA A 701 15.28 -11.53 -6.73
C ALA A 701 14.58 -10.23 -7.10
N ILE A 702 13.25 -10.29 -7.27
CA ILE A 702 12.37 -9.13 -7.40
C ILE A 702 11.22 -9.30 -6.42
N GLY A 703 11.06 -8.35 -5.50
CA GLY A 703 9.88 -8.27 -4.65
C GLY A 703 8.76 -7.46 -5.30
N ALA A 704 7.51 -7.92 -5.11
CA ALA A 704 6.32 -7.17 -5.46
C ALA A 704 5.18 -7.48 -4.48
N GLY A 705 4.26 -6.53 -4.30
CA GLY A 705 3.11 -6.69 -3.40
C GLY A 705 2.29 -5.42 -3.28
N GLY A 706 1.29 -5.43 -2.42
CA GLY A 706 0.32 -4.35 -2.28
C GLY A 706 -0.33 -4.32 -0.91
N ALA A 707 -0.95 -3.18 -0.60
CA ALA A 707 -1.73 -3.01 0.60
C ALA A 707 -3.04 -3.77 0.49
N ILE A 708 -3.25 -4.70 1.42
CA ILE A 708 -4.50 -5.41 1.57
C ILE A 708 -5.33 -4.63 2.57
N THR A 709 -6.51 -4.19 2.13
CA THR A 709 -7.54 -3.57 2.97
C THR A 709 -8.81 -4.42 2.97
N ALA A 710 -9.76 -4.05 3.83
CA ALA A 710 -11.09 -4.69 3.82
C ALA A 710 -11.79 -4.58 2.44
N LEU A 711 -11.45 -3.55 1.65
CA LEU A 711 -11.99 -3.26 0.33
C LEU A 711 -11.23 -3.97 -0.81
N SER A 712 -10.11 -4.62 -0.54
CA SER A 712 -9.31 -5.31 -1.57
C SER A 712 -10.04 -6.50 -2.17
N ASP A 713 -9.93 -6.65 -3.50
CA ASP A 713 -10.36 -7.83 -4.25
C ASP A 713 -9.15 -8.74 -4.51
N PRO A 714 -9.17 -10.02 -4.08
CA PRO A 714 -7.98 -10.87 -4.15
C PRO A 714 -7.40 -11.09 -5.55
N ASP A 715 -8.24 -11.12 -6.60
CA ASP A 715 -7.76 -11.29 -7.97
C ASP A 715 -7.14 -9.99 -8.50
N ALA A 716 -7.78 -8.84 -8.23
CA ALA A 716 -7.21 -7.53 -8.59
C ALA A 716 -5.87 -7.26 -7.90
N GLU A 717 -5.71 -7.63 -6.62
CA GLU A 717 -4.44 -7.47 -5.89
C GLU A 717 -3.33 -8.38 -6.46
N TRP A 718 -3.68 -9.57 -6.93
CA TRP A 718 -2.73 -10.42 -7.67
C TRP A 718 -2.30 -9.78 -8.99
N GLU A 719 -3.25 -9.26 -9.78
CA GLU A 719 -2.98 -8.56 -11.04
C GLU A 719 -2.11 -7.30 -10.84
N GLU A 720 -2.35 -6.58 -9.74
CA GLU A 720 -1.53 -5.44 -9.34
C GLU A 720 -0.10 -5.86 -8.98
N MET A 721 0.07 -6.93 -8.19
CA MET A 721 1.38 -7.48 -7.86
C MET A 721 2.15 -7.90 -9.13
N GLU A 722 1.48 -8.58 -10.06
CA GLU A 722 2.08 -8.93 -11.35
C GLU A 722 2.47 -7.67 -12.13
N THR A 723 1.57 -6.69 -12.26
CA THR A 723 1.88 -5.41 -12.92
C THR A 723 3.08 -4.72 -12.27
N LYS A 724 3.21 -4.83 -10.95
CA LYS A 724 4.33 -4.29 -10.18
C LYS A 724 5.66 -4.94 -10.55
N LEU A 725 5.67 -6.27 -10.59
CA LEU A 725 6.80 -7.08 -11.01
C LEU A 725 7.23 -6.80 -12.46
N HIS A 726 6.27 -6.70 -13.37
CA HIS A 726 6.53 -6.57 -14.81
C HIS A 726 7.35 -5.32 -15.17
N SER A 727 7.26 -4.24 -14.37
CA SER A 727 8.05 -3.04 -14.64
C SER A 727 9.56 -3.29 -14.51
N VAL A 728 9.97 -4.23 -13.65
CA VAL A 728 11.38 -4.58 -13.41
C VAL A 728 11.81 -5.77 -14.26
N LEU A 729 10.90 -6.74 -14.47
CA LEU A 729 11.19 -7.98 -15.21
C LEU A 729 11.70 -7.73 -16.64
N ARG A 730 11.26 -6.63 -17.27
CA ARG A 730 11.71 -6.20 -18.60
C ARG A 730 13.22 -5.97 -18.70
N ALA A 731 13.90 -5.60 -17.61
CA ALA A 731 15.36 -5.48 -17.58
C ALA A 731 16.08 -6.81 -17.85
N PHE A 732 15.39 -7.93 -17.62
CA PHE A 732 15.86 -9.29 -17.88
C PHE A 732 15.41 -9.85 -19.23
N GLY A 733 14.62 -9.11 -20.01
CA GLY A 733 14.08 -9.61 -21.29
C GLY A 733 13.04 -10.69 -21.14
N ALA A 734 12.54 -10.90 -19.93
CA ALA A 734 11.46 -11.82 -19.64
C ALA A 734 10.11 -11.15 -19.83
N PHE A 735 9.17 -11.97 -20.28
CA PHE A 735 7.74 -11.69 -20.35
C PHE A 735 7.02 -12.78 -19.56
N PRO A 736 5.81 -12.51 -19.02
CA PRO A 736 5.06 -13.52 -18.30
C PRO A 736 4.72 -14.72 -19.21
N PRO A 737 4.53 -15.92 -18.63
CA PRO A 737 4.04 -17.06 -19.39
C PRO A 737 2.71 -16.70 -20.09
N GLY A 738 2.65 -16.85 -21.42
CA GLY A 738 1.42 -16.67 -22.20
C GLY A 738 1.31 -15.39 -23.04
N VAL A 739 2.25 -14.44 -22.94
CA VAL A 739 2.31 -13.25 -23.82
C VAL A 739 3.38 -13.44 -24.89
N SER A 740 2.97 -13.54 -26.17
CA SER A 740 3.92 -13.69 -27.28
C SER A 740 4.56 -12.35 -27.65
N LYS A 741 5.79 -12.37 -28.19
CA LYS A 741 6.47 -11.17 -28.73
C LYS A 741 5.63 -10.40 -29.77
N GLN A 742 4.72 -11.08 -30.47
CA GLN A 742 3.89 -10.50 -31.52
C GLN A 742 2.72 -9.65 -30.99
N SER A 743 2.17 -9.95 -29.82
CA SER A 743 1.04 -9.18 -29.28
C SER A 743 1.41 -7.76 -28.83
N LEU A 744 2.70 -7.50 -28.58
CA LEU A 744 3.22 -6.20 -28.13
C LEU A 744 3.68 -5.27 -29.26
N LEU A 745 4.01 -5.80 -30.45
CA LEU A 745 4.28 -4.95 -31.63
C LEU A 745 3.02 -4.17 -32.06
N LEU A 746 1.84 -4.66 -31.71
CA LEU A 746 0.55 -3.99 -31.92
C LEU A 746 0.23 -2.90 -30.86
N GLN A 747 1.04 -2.76 -29.80
CA GLN A 747 0.82 -1.77 -28.72
C GLN A 747 1.81 -0.58 -28.76
N GLY A 748 2.33 -0.25 -29.94
CA GLY A 748 2.80 1.09 -30.31
C GLY A 748 3.97 1.68 -29.51
N PHE A 749 5.17 1.62 -30.11
CA PHE A 749 6.18 2.68 -29.96
C PHE A 749 6.48 3.25 -31.35
N PRO A 750 6.69 4.57 -31.49
CA PRO A 750 7.08 5.17 -32.76
C PRO A 750 8.54 4.80 -33.04
N GLY A 751 8.75 3.86 -33.95
CA GLY A 751 10.05 3.62 -34.57
C GLY A 751 10.20 4.53 -35.78
N GLU A 752 11.33 5.23 -35.86
CA GLU A 752 11.75 6.00 -37.02
C GLU A 752 11.66 5.13 -38.29
N GLN A 753 11.23 5.78 -39.38
CA GLN A 753 11.07 5.19 -40.70
C GLN A 753 12.44 4.78 -41.25
N ASP A 754 12.69 3.48 -41.37
CA ASP A 754 13.68 2.95 -42.31
C ASP A 754 12.93 2.17 -43.41
N GLU A 755 13.21 2.53 -44.66
CA GLU A 755 12.65 1.92 -45.86
C GLU A 755 12.96 0.41 -45.92
N PRO A 756 12.01 -0.44 -46.35
CA PRO A 756 12.28 -1.87 -46.48
C PRO A 756 13.07 -2.16 -47.77
N GLU A 757 14.31 -2.62 -47.61
CA GLU A 757 15.04 -3.34 -48.66
C GLU A 757 14.28 -4.62 -49.05
N ALA A 758 14.22 -4.85 -50.36
CA ALA A 758 13.50 -5.94 -51.00
C ALA A 758 14.06 -7.32 -50.62
N ILE A 759 13.24 -8.15 -50.00
CA ILE A 759 13.47 -9.60 -49.90
C ILE A 759 12.50 -10.28 -50.86
N SER A 760 13.04 -10.64 -52.02
CA SER A 760 12.50 -11.62 -52.95
C SER A 760 12.66 -13.02 -52.37
N ASP A 761 11.55 -13.71 -52.13
CA ASP A 761 11.32 -15.14 -52.45
C ASP A 761 10.12 -15.68 -51.67
N LEU A 762 8.94 -15.66 -52.32
CA LEU A 762 7.75 -16.39 -51.90
C LEU A 762 7.64 -17.68 -52.75
N PRO A 763 7.45 -18.86 -52.14
CA PRO A 763 7.08 -20.05 -52.90
C PRO A 763 5.64 -19.95 -53.39
N SER A 764 5.50 -20.06 -54.71
CA SER A 764 4.26 -20.15 -55.46
C SER A 764 3.45 -21.41 -55.11
N TYR A 765 2.20 -21.23 -54.68
CA TYR A 765 1.13 -22.19 -54.99
C TYR A 765 -0.18 -21.44 -55.23
N VAL A 766 -0.49 -21.22 -56.50
CA VAL A 766 -1.82 -20.82 -56.98
C VAL A 766 -2.18 -21.78 -58.11
N GLU A 767 -3.16 -22.66 -57.87
CA GLU A 767 -4.08 -23.08 -58.93
C GLU A 767 -5.54 -23.03 -58.45
N ARG A 768 -6.19 -21.95 -58.89
CA ARG A 768 -7.53 -21.82 -59.48
C ARG A 768 -8.65 -22.78 -59.00
N GLY A 769 -9.60 -22.18 -58.27
CA GLY A 769 -11.00 -22.62 -58.19
C GLY A 769 -11.93 -21.42 -57.96
N ARG A 770 -12.79 -21.14 -58.94
CA ARG A 770 -13.80 -20.06 -59.10
C ARG A 770 -14.45 -19.46 -57.83
N GLY A 771 -14.61 -18.13 -57.82
CA GLY A 771 -15.78 -17.45 -57.24
C GLY A 771 -15.48 -16.32 -56.25
N ARG A 772 -15.60 -15.07 -56.74
CA ARG A 772 -15.83 -13.77 -56.06
C ARG A 772 -15.84 -13.77 -54.52
N ASN A 773 -14.96 -12.95 -53.92
CA ASN A 773 -15.20 -12.09 -52.75
C ASN A 773 -13.95 -11.25 -52.50
N ALA A 774 -14.00 -9.94 -52.78
CA ALA A 774 -12.98 -9.02 -52.29
C ALA A 774 -13.27 -8.80 -50.79
N GLN A 775 -12.32 -9.17 -49.93
CA GLN A 775 -12.44 -8.93 -48.50
C GLN A 775 -12.21 -7.43 -48.24
N ILE A 776 -13.29 -6.70 -47.97
CA ILE A 776 -13.22 -5.30 -47.53
C ILE A 776 -13.27 -5.32 -45.99
N THR A 777 -12.20 -4.86 -45.36
CA THR A 777 -12.11 -4.76 -43.90
C THR A 777 -12.58 -3.38 -43.48
N TYR A 778 -13.66 -3.30 -42.70
CA TYR A 778 -14.13 -2.07 -42.08
C TYR A 778 -13.53 -1.92 -40.68
N THR A 779 -13.14 -0.70 -40.33
CA THR A 779 -12.68 -0.37 -38.97
C THR A 779 -13.87 0.12 -38.16
N PHE A 780 -14.17 -0.56 -37.06
CA PHE A 780 -15.21 -0.16 -36.11
C PHE A 780 -14.57 0.44 -34.89
N ILE A 781 -15.09 1.59 -34.43
CA ILE A 781 -14.58 2.29 -33.24
C ILE A 781 -15.58 2.06 -32.09
N PRO A 782 -15.21 1.31 -31.03
CA PRO A 782 -16.05 1.17 -29.85
C PRO A 782 -16.11 2.51 -29.09
N GLN A 783 -17.31 2.95 -28.74
CA GLN A 783 -17.51 4.18 -27.96
C GLN A 783 -17.74 3.86 -26.49
N THR A 784 -17.09 4.61 -25.61
CA THR A 784 -17.18 4.48 -24.15
C THR A 784 -18.37 5.28 -23.61
N ASN A 785 -19.57 4.66 -23.57
CA ASN A 785 -20.78 4.99 -22.79
C ASN A 785 -21.87 5.90 -23.45
N PRO A 786 -23.21 5.76 -23.18
CA PRO A 786 -24.07 4.61 -22.90
C PRO A 786 -25.15 4.44 -24.00
N ALA A 787 -24.80 3.87 -25.15
CA ALA A 787 -25.76 3.26 -26.07
C ALA A 787 -24.96 2.35 -26.99
N ASN A 788 -25.34 1.08 -27.11
CA ASN A 788 -24.63 0.07 -27.90
C ASN A 788 -24.76 0.38 -29.41
N SER A 789 -24.03 1.38 -29.89
CA SER A 789 -23.99 1.82 -31.29
C SER A 789 -22.58 1.73 -31.84
N MET A 790 -22.42 1.25 -33.08
CA MET A 790 -21.15 1.28 -33.81
C MET A 790 -21.26 2.18 -35.03
N ILE A 791 -20.22 2.98 -35.28
CA ILE A 791 -20.12 3.83 -36.49
C ILE A 791 -19.24 3.09 -37.50
N MET A 792 -19.73 2.94 -38.74
CA MET A 792 -18.98 2.37 -39.84
C MET A 792 -18.37 3.49 -40.69
N GLU A 793 -17.05 3.54 -40.78
CA GLU A 793 -16.37 4.39 -41.75
C GLU A 793 -16.17 3.63 -43.07
N VAL A 794 -16.76 4.15 -44.15
CA VAL A 794 -16.61 3.58 -45.49
C VAL A 794 -15.33 4.13 -46.12
N PRO A 795 -14.42 3.29 -46.64
CA PRO A 795 -13.21 3.78 -47.32
C PRO A 795 -13.58 4.67 -48.52
N SER A 796 -12.83 5.76 -48.72
CA SER A 796 -13.12 6.82 -49.71
C SER A 796 -13.07 6.39 -51.18
N TYR A 797 -12.74 5.14 -51.50
CA TYR A 797 -12.64 4.61 -52.86
C TYR A 797 -13.84 3.76 -53.31
N THR A 798 -14.89 3.62 -52.48
CA THR A 798 -16.09 2.86 -52.83
C THR A 798 -17.29 3.79 -53.04
N GLU A 799 -17.26 4.59 -54.11
CA GLU A 799 -18.43 5.41 -54.46
C GLU A 799 -19.45 4.70 -55.36
N ASP A 800 -19.11 3.58 -56.01
CA ASP A 800 -20.06 2.92 -56.90
C ASP A 800 -20.16 1.39 -56.72
N ALA A 801 -21.39 0.98 -56.44
CA ALA A 801 -22.03 -0.29 -56.79
C ALA A 801 -21.43 -1.60 -56.23
N TYR A 802 -21.66 -1.90 -54.94
CA TYR A 802 -21.82 -3.29 -54.51
C TYR A 802 -22.96 -3.44 -53.50
N SER A 803 -23.95 -4.25 -53.87
CA SER A 803 -25.08 -4.66 -53.04
C SER A 803 -24.76 -6.04 -52.46
N SER A 804 -24.83 -6.14 -51.12
CA SER A 804 -24.56 -7.31 -50.24
C SER A 804 -23.17 -7.32 -49.60
N TYR A 805 -23.13 -7.18 -48.27
CA TYR A 805 -21.91 -7.25 -47.43
C TYR A 805 -22.07 -8.35 -46.37
N TYR A 806 -20.97 -8.97 -45.96
CA TYR A 806 -20.89 -9.83 -44.77
C TYR A 806 -20.13 -9.09 -43.67
N ILE A 807 -20.69 -9.05 -42.47
CA ILE A 807 -20.08 -8.42 -41.29
C ILE A 807 -19.41 -9.51 -40.45
N SER A 808 -18.11 -9.38 -40.20
CA SER A 808 -17.35 -10.25 -39.29
C SER A 808 -16.67 -9.37 -38.23
N VAL A 809 -16.94 -9.63 -36.96
CA VAL A 809 -16.38 -8.88 -35.82
C VAL A 809 -15.29 -9.73 -35.16
N ASN A 810 -14.07 -9.21 -35.04
CA ASN A 810 -12.88 -10.00 -34.70
C ASN A 810 -12.35 -9.78 -33.26
N LEU A 811 -13.18 -9.24 -32.35
CA LEU A 811 -12.77 -8.90 -30.98
C LEU A 811 -13.82 -9.32 -29.94
N ASN A 812 -13.33 -9.92 -28.85
CA ASN A 812 -14.07 -10.25 -27.62
C ASN A 812 -14.56 -8.97 -26.92
N CYS A 813 -15.67 -8.38 -27.40
CA CYS A 813 -16.23 -7.16 -26.79
C CYS A 813 -17.65 -7.34 -26.23
N PHE A 814 -18.17 -8.55 -26.07
CA PHE A 814 -19.57 -8.76 -25.66
C PHE A 814 -19.70 -9.60 -24.38
N THR A 815 -20.38 -9.03 -23.38
CA THR A 815 -20.95 -9.77 -22.24
C THR A 815 -22.30 -10.39 -22.62
N PRO A 816 -22.75 -11.48 -21.96
CA PRO A 816 -23.80 -12.36 -22.49
C PRO A 816 -25.23 -11.89 -22.19
N THR A 817 -25.54 -10.61 -22.41
CA THR A 817 -26.92 -10.10 -22.35
C THR A 817 -27.33 -9.54 -23.70
N SER A 818 -28.45 -10.01 -24.23
CA SER A 818 -28.95 -9.75 -25.57
C SER A 818 -29.23 -8.27 -25.81
N PHE A 819 -28.64 -7.65 -26.84
CA PHE A 819 -29.01 -6.30 -27.28
C PHE A 819 -28.88 -6.12 -28.80
N ILE A 820 -29.84 -5.37 -29.37
CA ILE A 820 -29.87 -4.91 -30.76
C ILE A 820 -28.75 -3.88 -30.97
N THR A 821 -27.98 -4.04 -32.04
CA THR A 821 -26.93 -3.06 -32.42
C THR A 821 -27.35 -2.32 -33.70
N THR A 822 -27.33 -0.99 -33.65
CA THR A 822 -27.65 -0.11 -34.79
C THR A 822 -26.37 0.32 -35.52
N ILE A 823 -26.35 0.20 -36.85
CA ILE A 823 -25.25 0.65 -37.72
C ILE A 823 -25.62 1.97 -38.40
N ARG A 824 -24.71 2.95 -38.35
CA ARG A 824 -24.86 4.27 -39.00
C ARG A 824 -23.74 4.57 -39.99
N LYS A 825 -24.06 5.29 -41.05
CA LYS A 825 -23.10 5.82 -42.04
C LYS A 825 -22.78 7.29 -41.72
N GLY A 826 -21.57 7.54 -41.23
CA GLY A 826 -21.01 8.89 -41.00
C GLY A 826 -21.49 9.59 -39.72
N GLY A 827 -20.86 9.28 -38.57
CA GLY A 827 -21.11 9.99 -37.30
C GLY A 827 -22.37 9.55 -36.55
N TRP A 828 -22.63 10.16 -35.38
CA TRP A 828 -23.74 9.80 -34.49
C TRP A 828 -25.12 10.20 -35.05
N ASP A 829 -25.12 11.26 -35.83
CA ASP A 829 -26.21 11.89 -36.57
C ASP A 829 -26.30 11.39 -38.04
N GLY A 830 -25.48 10.39 -38.39
CA GLY A 830 -25.49 9.74 -39.69
C GLY A 830 -26.71 8.86 -39.95
N GLU A 831 -26.93 8.54 -41.23
CA GLU A 831 -28.04 7.72 -41.71
C GLU A 831 -27.98 6.30 -41.12
N VAL A 832 -29.10 5.81 -40.58
CA VAL A 832 -29.20 4.44 -40.04
C VAL A 832 -29.29 3.46 -41.20
N MET A 833 -28.29 2.58 -41.28
CA MET A 833 -28.16 1.61 -42.36
C MET A 833 -28.81 0.26 -42.03
N GLY A 834 -29.06 -0.02 -40.75
CA GLY A 834 -29.77 -1.21 -40.30
C GLY A 834 -29.56 -1.55 -38.81
N ASP A 835 -30.37 -2.48 -38.32
CA ASP A 835 -30.30 -3.05 -36.97
C ASP A 835 -30.12 -4.58 -37.08
N PHE A 836 -29.37 -5.20 -36.16
CA PHE A 836 -29.31 -6.65 -36.07
C PHE A 836 -29.23 -7.18 -34.63
N GLU A 837 -29.71 -8.41 -34.46
CA GLU A 837 -29.70 -9.21 -33.23
C GLU A 837 -28.82 -10.45 -33.47
N MET A 838 -27.87 -10.72 -32.58
CA MET A 838 -26.83 -11.74 -32.83
C MET A 838 -27.18 -13.08 -32.15
N GLY A 839 -27.37 -14.13 -32.95
CA GLY A 839 -27.47 -15.54 -32.51
C GLY A 839 -26.23 -16.35 -32.92
N ILE A 840 -25.76 -17.24 -32.05
CA ILE A 840 -24.55 -18.06 -32.29
C ILE A 840 -24.88 -19.20 -33.26
N SER A 841 -24.17 -19.31 -34.39
CA SER A 841 -24.37 -20.39 -35.37
C SER A 841 -23.59 -21.67 -35.00
N LYS A 842 -24.10 -22.84 -35.43
CA LYS A 842 -23.54 -24.17 -35.14
C LYS A 842 -22.13 -24.44 -35.71
N SER A 843 -21.64 -23.62 -36.63
CA SER A 843 -20.34 -23.82 -37.30
C SER A 843 -19.19 -23.02 -36.68
N GLY A 844 -19.43 -22.32 -35.57
CA GLY A 844 -18.40 -21.56 -34.87
C GLY A 844 -17.47 -22.44 -34.01
N THR A 845 -16.23 -21.99 -33.84
CA THR A 845 -15.32 -22.49 -32.81
C THR A 845 -15.48 -21.66 -31.54
N MET A 846 -15.42 -22.30 -30.37
CA MET A 846 -15.41 -21.62 -29.08
C MET A 846 -14.09 -21.93 -28.38
N CYS A 847 -13.46 -20.90 -27.80
CA CYS A 847 -12.26 -21.07 -27.00
C CYS A 847 -12.66 -21.37 -25.55
N PHE A 848 -12.46 -22.61 -25.10
CA PHE A 848 -12.79 -23.04 -23.75
C PHE A 848 -11.53 -23.49 -23.02
N LYS A 849 -11.24 -22.85 -21.87
CA LYS A 849 -10.01 -23.09 -21.09
C LYS A 849 -8.71 -23.03 -21.92
N GLY A 850 -8.67 -22.15 -22.92
CA GLY A 850 -7.49 -21.93 -23.76
C GLY A 850 -7.36 -22.88 -24.96
N PHE A 851 -8.36 -23.70 -25.26
CA PHE A 851 -8.39 -24.56 -26.44
C PHE A 851 -9.55 -24.17 -27.36
N GLU A 852 -9.28 -24.00 -28.65
CA GLU A 852 -10.33 -23.86 -29.68
C GLU A 852 -10.97 -25.21 -29.97
N CYS A 853 -12.28 -25.30 -29.82
CA CYS A 853 -13.05 -26.51 -30.13
C CYS A 853 -14.28 -26.14 -30.96
N PRO A 854 -14.66 -26.93 -31.99
CA PRO A 854 -15.92 -26.73 -32.70
C PRO A 854 -17.10 -26.78 -31.72
N ILE A 855 -18.03 -25.84 -31.82
CA ILE A 855 -19.22 -25.78 -30.95
C ILE A 855 -20.00 -27.12 -31.00
N GLY A 856 -20.04 -27.80 -32.15
CA GLY A 856 -20.65 -29.12 -32.29
C GLY A 856 -20.02 -30.21 -31.41
N GLU A 857 -18.71 -30.15 -31.12
CA GLU A 857 -18.01 -31.11 -30.27
C GLU A 857 -18.28 -30.86 -28.77
N VAL A 858 -18.31 -29.59 -28.36
CA VAL A 858 -18.68 -29.17 -26.99
C VAL A 858 -20.12 -29.57 -26.65
N LEU A 859 -21.02 -29.50 -27.64
CA LEU A 859 -22.43 -29.83 -27.47
C LEU A 859 -22.76 -31.32 -27.64
N SER A 860 -21.88 -32.11 -28.28
CA SER A 860 -22.07 -33.56 -28.47
C SER A 860 -21.51 -34.42 -27.34
N THR A 861 -20.60 -33.88 -26.53
CA THR A 861 -20.05 -34.58 -25.36
C THR A 861 -21.04 -34.52 -24.21
N LYS A 862 -21.71 -35.64 -23.91
CA LYS A 862 -22.47 -35.86 -22.67
C LYS A 862 -21.53 -35.86 -21.46
N MET A 863 -20.98 -34.71 -21.05
CA MET A 863 -20.40 -34.54 -19.72
C MET A 863 -20.07 -33.07 -19.43
N PHE A 864 -21.10 -32.30 -19.09
CA PHE A 864 -20.95 -31.16 -18.18
C PHE A 864 -21.89 -31.40 -17.00
N ARG A 865 -21.36 -32.02 -15.94
CA ARG A 865 -22.06 -32.23 -14.68
C ARG A 865 -21.45 -31.29 -13.63
N SER A 866 -22.16 -30.22 -13.31
CA SER A 866 -22.05 -29.55 -12.02
C SER A 866 -23.40 -29.69 -11.32
N THR A 867 -23.37 -30.15 -10.07
CA THR A 867 -24.51 -30.43 -9.17
C THR A 867 -25.85 -29.78 -9.56
N GLY A 868 -26.78 -30.60 -10.07
CA GLY A 868 -28.23 -30.31 -10.14
C GLY A 868 -28.80 -29.79 -11.46
N TYR A 869 -27.98 -29.30 -12.40
CA TYR A 869 -28.48 -28.68 -13.64
C TYR A 869 -27.63 -29.08 -14.86
N TYR A 870 -28.25 -29.19 -16.02
CA TYR A 870 -27.58 -29.45 -17.30
C TYR A 870 -28.13 -28.56 -18.42
N TRP A 871 -27.30 -28.30 -19.41
CA TRP A 871 -27.69 -27.55 -20.61
C TRP A 871 -28.41 -28.47 -21.59
N LYS A 872 -29.56 -28.02 -22.10
CA LYS A 872 -30.28 -28.70 -23.17
C LYS A 872 -30.40 -27.78 -24.37
N SER A 873 -30.02 -28.27 -25.55
CA SER A 873 -30.23 -27.56 -26.79
C SER A 873 -31.58 -27.93 -27.40
N GLN A 874 -32.28 -26.93 -27.92
CA GLN A 874 -33.47 -27.11 -28.74
C GLN A 874 -33.26 -26.33 -30.04
N PHE A 875 -33.47 -26.99 -31.17
CA PHE A 875 -33.30 -26.38 -32.47
C PHE A 875 -34.64 -25.77 -32.90
N ASP A 876 -34.65 -24.49 -33.20
CA ASP A 876 -35.80 -23.81 -33.77
C ASP A 876 -35.68 -23.83 -35.29
N GLU A 877 -36.42 -24.75 -35.91
CA GLU A 877 -36.45 -24.94 -37.36
C GLU A 877 -36.96 -23.69 -38.11
N THR A 878 -37.68 -22.80 -37.44
CA THR A 878 -38.20 -21.57 -38.07
C THR A 878 -37.16 -20.45 -38.14
N ARG A 879 -36.15 -20.49 -37.26
CA ARG A 879 -35.08 -19.47 -37.16
C ARG A 879 -33.71 -19.99 -37.58
N ASP A 880 -33.62 -21.27 -37.96
CA ASP A 880 -32.37 -22.00 -38.24
C ASP A 880 -31.30 -21.79 -37.16
N ALA A 881 -31.75 -21.71 -35.91
CA ALA A 881 -30.95 -21.33 -34.75
C ALA A 881 -31.04 -22.39 -33.65
N LEU A 882 -29.93 -22.59 -32.93
CA LEU A 882 -29.86 -23.50 -31.80
C LEU A 882 -30.01 -22.71 -30.50
N GLU A 883 -31.13 -22.90 -29.80
CA GLU A 883 -31.33 -22.31 -28.48
C GLU A 883 -30.80 -23.25 -27.39
N LEU A 884 -30.11 -22.67 -26.41
CA LEU A 884 -29.58 -23.37 -25.24
C LEU A 884 -30.35 -22.95 -24.01
N HIS A 885 -30.92 -23.92 -23.31
CA HIS A 885 -31.74 -23.69 -22.11
C HIS A 885 -31.10 -24.37 -20.89
N TRP A 886 -31.16 -23.70 -19.75
CA TRP A 886 -30.74 -24.25 -18.46
C TRP A 886 -31.86 -25.14 -17.90
N VAL A 887 -31.57 -26.42 -17.66
CA VAL A 887 -32.58 -27.38 -17.19
C VAL A 887 -32.11 -28.04 -15.89
N GLU A 888 -32.96 -27.99 -14.86
CA GLU A 888 -32.76 -28.70 -13.60
C GLU A 888 -32.97 -30.21 -13.79
N GLU A 889 -32.11 -31.03 -13.18
CA GLU A 889 -32.14 -32.48 -13.30
C GLU A 889 -33.36 -33.06 -12.55
N SER A 890 -34.51 -33.08 -13.22
CA SER A 890 -35.67 -33.84 -12.74
C SER A 890 -35.42 -35.33 -12.91
N SER A 891 -35.35 -36.06 -11.81
CA SER A 891 -35.26 -37.51 -11.80
C SER A 891 -36.48 -38.11 -12.47
N SER A 892 -36.34 -38.67 -13.68
CA SER A 892 -36.79 -40.04 -13.99
C SER A 892 -36.66 -40.35 -15.49
N SER A 893 -36.19 -41.56 -15.79
CA SER A 893 -36.50 -42.23 -17.05
C SER A 893 -37.53 -43.32 -16.76
N SER A 894 -38.72 -43.20 -17.35
CA SER A 894 -39.36 -44.25 -18.18
C SER A 894 -40.85 -43.98 -18.43
N SER A 895 -41.17 -44.07 -19.73
CA SER A 895 -42.47 -44.30 -20.38
C SER A 895 -43.61 -43.29 -20.20
N GLY A 896 -44.03 -42.74 -21.34
CA GLY A 896 -45.11 -41.78 -21.45
C GLY A 896 -46.49 -42.36 -21.20
N MET A 897 -47.41 -41.47 -20.81
CA MET A 897 -48.66 -41.19 -21.53
C MET A 897 -49.41 -40.08 -20.78
N SER A 898 -49.95 -39.15 -21.57
CA SER A 898 -51.12 -38.29 -21.29
C SER A 898 -51.11 -37.35 -20.07
N GLN A 899 -51.37 -36.09 -20.40
CA GLN A 899 -51.66 -34.95 -19.53
C GLN A 899 -52.82 -35.18 -18.55
N SER A 900 -52.82 -34.35 -17.49
CA SER A 900 -53.94 -33.95 -16.61
C SER A 900 -54.06 -34.71 -15.28
N LEU A 901 -54.09 -33.94 -14.18
CA LEU A 901 -54.27 -34.30 -12.76
C LEU A 901 -53.07 -34.91 -12.00
N MET A 902 -52.09 -34.10 -11.58
CA MET A 902 -51.31 -34.42 -10.36
C MET A 902 -50.57 -33.26 -9.65
N ALA A 903 -51.06 -32.02 -9.72
CA ALA A 903 -50.42 -30.90 -9.01
C ALA A 903 -50.79 -30.77 -7.50
N SER A 904 -51.70 -31.59 -6.97
CA SER A 904 -52.24 -31.37 -5.60
C SER A 904 -51.75 -32.38 -4.53
N ARG A 905 -50.97 -33.41 -4.87
CA ARG A 905 -50.51 -34.42 -3.88
C ARG A 905 -49.01 -34.44 -3.56
N ILE A 906 -48.18 -33.70 -4.27
CA ILE A 906 -46.72 -33.68 -4.02
C ILE A 906 -46.34 -32.64 -2.94
N PHE A 907 -47.16 -31.60 -2.73
CA PHE A 907 -46.89 -30.58 -1.72
C PHE A 907 -47.05 -31.08 -0.26
N SER A 908 -47.87 -32.10 -0.03
CA SER A 908 -48.11 -32.64 1.32
C SER A 908 -47.03 -33.61 1.81
N LEU A 909 -46.25 -34.23 0.91
CA LEU A 909 -45.21 -35.21 1.26
C LEU A 909 -43.82 -34.59 1.48
N LEU A 910 -43.54 -33.43 0.86
CA LEU A 910 -42.29 -32.68 1.06
C LEU A 910 -42.24 -31.93 2.40
N MET A 911 -43.38 -31.44 2.89
CA MET A 911 -43.47 -30.79 4.20
C MET A 911 -43.22 -31.77 5.36
N ILE A 912 -43.67 -33.02 5.25
CA ILE A 912 -43.46 -34.04 6.29
C ILE A 912 -41.98 -34.45 6.38
N ARG A 913 -41.24 -34.45 5.26
CA ARG A 913 -39.79 -34.73 5.26
C ARG A 913 -38.95 -33.57 5.82
N GLN A 914 -39.31 -32.32 5.56
CA GLN A 914 -38.59 -31.16 6.12
C GLN A 914 -38.86 -30.97 7.62
N VAL A 915 -40.07 -31.25 8.13
CA VAL A 915 -40.34 -31.19 9.57
C VAL A 915 -39.55 -32.25 10.35
N ASN A 916 -39.40 -33.47 9.81
CA ASN A 916 -38.60 -34.51 10.45
C ASN A 916 -37.10 -34.17 10.47
N LEU A 917 -36.56 -33.55 9.40
CA LEU A 917 -35.15 -33.13 9.33
C LEU A 917 -34.82 -31.98 10.30
N LEU A 918 -35.75 -31.05 10.52
CA LEU A 918 -35.58 -29.92 11.44
C LEU A 918 -35.78 -30.31 12.93
N SER A 919 -36.52 -31.39 13.21
CA SER A 919 -36.70 -31.89 14.58
C SER A 919 -35.46 -32.61 15.15
N THR A 920 -34.56 -33.08 14.29
CA THR A 920 -33.28 -33.70 14.65
C THR A 920 -32.17 -32.69 15.00
N VAL A 921 -32.32 -31.42 14.61
CA VAL A 921 -31.27 -30.39 14.81
C VAL A 921 -31.54 -29.50 16.03
N LEU A 922 -32.78 -29.46 16.55
CA LEU A 922 -33.16 -28.67 17.73
C LEU A 922 -34.21 -29.40 18.59
N PRO A 923 -33.82 -30.27 19.55
CA PRO A 923 -34.77 -30.95 20.41
C PRO A 923 -35.44 -29.94 21.36
N GLY A 924 -36.77 -29.77 21.25
CA GLY A 924 -37.58 -28.97 22.17
C GLY A 924 -38.44 -27.86 21.54
N LYS A 925 -38.27 -27.53 20.25
CA LYS A 925 -39.02 -26.41 19.59
C LYS A 925 -40.05 -26.83 18.53
N ARG A 926 -40.50 -28.08 18.56
CA ARG A 926 -41.42 -28.68 17.56
C ARG A 926 -42.72 -27.89 17.35
N LYS A 927 -43.35 -27.40 18.43
CA LYS A 927 -44.61 -26.62 18.36
C LYS A 927 -44.46 -25.24 17.70
N ILE A 928 -43.28 -24.62 17.77
CA ILE A 928 -43.02 -23.30 17.18
C ILE A 928 -42.85 -23.41 15.65
N ILE A 929 -42.21 -24.50 15.21
CA ILE A 929 -41.98 -24.78 13.78
C ILE A 929 -43.30 -25.11 13.08
N GLU A 930 -44.21 -25.82 13.75
CA GLU A 930 -45.56 -26.11 13.23
C GLU A 930 -46.42 -24.83 13.06
N GLN A 931 -46.35 -23.86 14.00
CA GLN A 931 -47.07 -22.58 13.89
C GLN A 931 -46.55 -21.69 12.76
N TYR A 932 -45.23 -21.68 12.53
CA TYR A 932 -44.62 -20.86 11.48
C TYR A 932 -45.01 -21.34 10.07
N CYS A 933 -45.11 -22.67 9.88
CA CYS A 933 -45.50 -23.26 8.60
C CYS A 933 -46.95 -22.90 8.20
N CYS A 934 -47.88 -22.80 9.17
CA CYS A 934 -49.26 -22.38 8.92
C CYS A 934 -49.39 -20.89 8.51
N GLN A 935 -48.50 -20.01 8.97
CA GLN A 935 -48.55 -18.58 8.61
C GLN A 935 -48.01 -18.28 7.21
N VAL A 936 -47.03 -19.06 6.73
CA VAL A 936 -46.44 -18.88 5.39
C VAL A 936 -47.45 -19.27 4.29
N HIS A 937 -48.29 -20.28 4.53
CA HIS A 937 -49.27 -20.74 3.55
C HIS A 937 -50.38 -19.70 3.25
N ASN A 938 -50.77 -18.88 4.25
CA ASN A 938 -51.82 -17.87 4.07
C ASN A 938 -51.36 -16.57 3.40
N ARG A 939 -50.05 -16.36 3.19
CA ARG A 939 -49.52 -15.11 2.59
C ARG A 939 -49.23 -15.20 1.09
N GLN A 940 -49.16 -16.40 0.51
CA GLN A 940 -48.88 -16.57 -0.92
C GLN A 940 -50.14 -16.59 -1.80
N SER A 941 -51.34 -16.70 -1.24
CA SER A 941 -52.59 -16.76 -2.00
C SER A 941 -53.27 -15.40 -2.27
N SER A 942 -52.60 -14.26 -2.02
CA SER A 942 -53.22 -12.92 -2.12
C SER A 942 -52.47 -11.89 -2.99
N LYS A 943 -51.48 -12.31 -3.80
CA LYS A 943 -50.71 -11.39 -4.68
C LYS A 943 -50.93 -11.57 -6.19
N GLU A 944 -51.81 -12.46 -6.62
CA GLU A 944 -52.25 -12.56 -8.02
C GLU A 944 -53.70 -12.10 -8.18
N ALA A 945 -53.90 -10.79 -8.04
CA ALA A 945 -55.04 -10.11 -8.63
C ALA A 945 -54.68 -8.62 -8.76
N TRP A 946 -54.99 -8.05 -9.92
CA TRP A 946 -54.93 -6.62 -10.30
C TRP A 946 -53.71 -6.16 -11.09
N LYS A 947 -53.84 -6.27 -12.43
CA LYS A 947 -53.54 -5.19 -13.39
C LYS A 947 -54.33 -5.42 -14.70
N SER A 948 -55.36 -4.62 -14.95
CA SER A 948 -55.79 -4.22 -16.29
C SER A 948 -56.66 -2.95 -16.25
N SER A 949 -56.31 -1.97 -17.10
CA SER A 949 -57.08 -0.83 -17.65
C SER A 949 -57.63 0.23 -16.68
N ASP A 950 -57.76 1.52 -16.99
CA ASP A 950 -57.24 2.46 -18.00
C ASP A 950 -57.81 3.85 -17.62
N ALA A 951 -57.14 4.91 -18.08
CA ALA A 951 -57.66 6.25 -18.43
C ALA A 951 -58.17 7.27 -17.37
N ASP A 952 -57.52 8.44 -17.43
CA ASP A 952 -58.07 9.81 -17.54
C ASP A 952 -58.37 10.74 -16.34
N THR A 953 -57.60 11.84 -16.35
CA THR A 953 -57.87 13.27 -16.04
C THR A 953 -58.08 13.76 -14.57
N PRO A 954 -57.43 14.89 -14.14
CA PRO A 954 -57.46 15.47 -12.78
C PRO A 954 -58.39 16.72 -12.73
N PRO A 955 -58.32 17.69 -11.78
CA PRO A 955 -57.82 17.76 -10.39
C PRO A 955 -58.91 18.29 -9.41
N ASP A 956 -58.73 18.23 -8.07
CA ASP A 956 -58.97 19.41 -7.22
C ASP A 956 -58.57 19.25 -5.74
N GLN A 957 -58.41 20.41 -5.11
CA GLN A 957 -57.60 20.71 -3.93
C GLN A 957 -58.41 20.62 -2.59
N PRO A 958 -57.92 21.12 -1.42
CA PRO A 958 -57.73 20.36 -0.17
C PRO A 958 -58.75 20.66 0.95
N LYS A 959 -58.74 19.88 2.06
CA LYS A 959 -58.96 20.40 3.44
C LYS A 959 -58.75 19.35 4.56
N ARG A 960 -58.01 19.81 5.57
CA ARG A 960 -57.82 19.40 6.99
C ARG A 960 -59.16 19.04 7.73
N PRO A 961 -59.16 18.74 9.07
CA PRO A 961 -58.31 17.90 9.93
C PRO A 961 -59.09 17.03 10.98
N ARG A 962 -58.43 16.01 11.57
CA ARG A 962 -58.56 15.48 12.98
C ARG A 962 -59.95 15.00 13.49
N PRO A 963 -60.08 14.34 14.68
CA PRO A 963 -59.09 13.73 15.59
C PRO A 963 -59.43 12.30 16.08
N SER A 964 -58.46 11.72 16.81
CA SER A 964 -58.60 10.86 18.01
C SER A 964 -59.36 9.53 17.94
N ARG A 965 -58.62 8.43 18.05
CA ARG A 965 -58.41 7.73 19.33
C ARG A 965 -57.10 6.96 19.33
#